data_AF-A0A4Q2JMT4-F1
#
_entry.id   AF-A0A4Q2JMT4-F1
#
_cell.length_a   1.000
_cell.length_b   1.000
_cell.length_c   1.000
_cell.angle_alpha   90.00
_cell.angle_beta   90.00
_cell.angle_gamma   90.00
#
_symmetry.space_group_name_H-M   'P 1'
#
loop_
_entity.id
_entity.type
_entity.pdbx_description
1 polymer ?
#
loop_
_entity_poly.entity_id
_entity_poly.type
_entity_poly.pdbx_seq_one_letter_code
_entity_poly.pdbx_strand_id
1 'polypeptide(L)'
;MSDACAVFARVNVDAEEAPVTETSDNQTTKSRNRQLTSRRGFLGGAAVGAAAALITQGGPAAAADENPVRVAVLEFRDQWTSATGLTQLFTKAGCTVVPFDPAKPATEQGVDLIAFGSFTNNEPTYGAYITAQAASIQAFVAAGGVLLDMAQSDQFNPTVGYLPAPLMASRNDSDYDTIFPVATDHPLVAHLRVVDGKVFTGRSTQIRVSWESLLDWRQMRVLLSCQAAGRPPAMLEAAHGAGRFVITSLTIDKCYNAAGAAVQPAGAIADSEMFFTALTAYVQSVRAGTAPAVPPTLQAFAGPLVGDTGTEHARILIRPGSDLHDRTTWVCTYSSEGEDPQSVEADLSPSNDSTVLFDLAGLTAGTAYTYSISPADGPIPGLDVGGSFSTSTPHDEPTKLVMGMGSCVWTEANHIWDRIIAEGCNGFVMLGDTPYIDSTNLDVARTKQRAFLEQPQLTALTSTMPTWATWDDHDFGGNDVHGDLVGKRNNRTALVDYRANAIFGHDADGEQLTVRTEAGEGIYSSFRRGPIEVFLIDPRWFSRISPSWADPAKQTAIGEVQWAWLQEKLLASTAPFKVLATGMIWDDKQNAESDDWGTYAHERDAILDFVAEHRISGVFLVGGDIHVSRALNYGPRVGYDLWQFIVSPMHSSVIPSLNVPHPSLVHSAVEPHVFLRLEADTTVEPATLKATWINRDGVRIFEVATDTDQLSPQDAWVAFEGATELVAGEEGVVTTSFTNNSTEVLTDISMALTVPEGWTAVASTDAAFESLAAGEKGTTSWTVTPAAGAPQQAYPFTVTGAFTSADGAGEVSFDTTVALLPEGTLPQSRLSIAGVSSDEKPADAAEKAIDGSAESFWHTRWSTNPASYPHWIAIGLGGEHTVDGMTYLPRQAGTNGRIKDYQVFLSQDGVAWGDPVATGSFTIGAAATRVNFAATPARFIKLVGINAQNGLQFGGAAEVSVHGRRVAAPSLAVDAVAESRVLGGKAYIAVKVTNRESAPVSVELTSAFGTKSFASVAPGRSATHTFSVRAASVAAGTVAARVTGTANGAPVTVVLSAPYTAAP
;
A
#
# COMPACT_ATOMS: atom_id res chain seq x y z
N MET A 1 54.07 -23.07 -5.05
CA MET A 1 55.17 -22.32 -4.43
C MET A 1 54.71 -20.88 -4.36
N SER A 2 54.33 -20.27 -3.25
CA SER A 2 54.30 -20.60 -1.81
C SER A 2 53.30 -19.58 -1.24
N ASP A 3 52.15 -20.03 -0.71
CA ASP A 3 51.82 -20.05 0.74
C ASP A 3 51.47 -18.66 1.32
N ALA A 4 50.46 -18.44 2.15
CA ALA A 4 49.33 -19.22 2.67
C ALA A 4 48.50 -18.31 3.62
N CYS A 5 47.20 -18.64 3.82
CA CYS A 5 46.40 -18.59 5.06
C CYS A 5 46.27 -17.27 5.88
N ALA A 6 45.21 -16.94 6.63
CA ALA A 6 43.89 -17.48 7.01
C ALA A 6 43.14 -16.27 7.67
N VAL A 7 41.83 -16.20 7.89
CA VAL A 7 41.03 -16.89 8.94
C VAL A 7 39.56 -16.45 8.75
N PHE A 8 38.63 -17.40 8.71
CA PHE A 8 37.18 -17.20 8.80
C PHE A 8 36.73 -17.06 10.27
N ALA A 9 35.84 -16.11 10.55
CA ALA A 9 35.18 -15.96 11.85
C ALA A 9 33.91 -16.82 11.92
N ARG A 10 33.79 -17.57 13.02
CA ARG A 10 32.64 -18.42 13.40
C ARG A 10 31.49 -17.57 13.93
N VAL A 11 30.25 -17.89 13.55
CA VAL A 11 29.03 -17.54 14.28
C VAL A 11 28.50 -18.82 14.92
N ASN A 12 28.44 -18.83 16.26
CA ASN A 12 27.79 -19.87 17.05
C ASN A 12 26.27 -19.67 16.99
N VAL A 13 25.53 -20.74 16.71
CA VAL A 13 24.10 -20.85 16.98
C VAL A 13 23.94 -22.07 17.88
N ASP A 14 23.74 -21.83 19.18
CA ASP A 14 23.31 -22.87 20.12
C ASP A 14 21.77 -22.87 20.14
N ALA A 15 21.17 -23.96 19.71
CA ALA A 15 19.76 -24.29 19.96
C ALA A 15 19.73 -25.71 20.56
N GLU A 16 19.43 -25.79 21.86
CA GLU A 16 19.16 -27.05 22.57
C GLU A 16 17.77 -27.57 22.21
N GLU A 17 17.73 -28.79 21.68
CA GLU A 17 16.54 -29.65 21.68
C GLU A 17 16.42 -30.40 23.01
N ALA A 18 15.20 -30.52 23.54
CA ALA A 18 14.83 -31.60 24.45
C ALA A 18 13.35 -32.02 24.24
N PRO A 19 12.99 -33.29 24.52
CA PRO A 19 11.98 -34.02 23.76
C PRO A 19 10.61 -34.20 24.45
N VAL A 20 9.66 -34.61 23.61
CA VAL A 20 8.25 -34.97 23.88
C VAL A 20 8.13 -36.18 24.81
N THR A 21 7.16 -36.14 25.74
CA THR A 21 6.51 -37.33 26.33
C THR A 21 4.99 -37.14 26.45
N GLU A 22 4.26 -38.22 26.15
CA GLU A 22 2.79 -38.36 26.12
C GLU A 22 2.12 -38.23 27.51
N THR A 23 0.83 -37.86 27.55
CA THR A 23 -0.30 -38.76 27.92
C THR A 23 -1.66 -38.07 28.15
N SER A 24 -2.71 -38.76 27.66
CA SER A 24 -4.09 -38.94 28.21
C SER A 24 -5.25 -37.94 27.97
N ASP A 25 -6.31 -38.51 27.36
CA ASP A 25 -7.76 -38.46 27.68
C ASP A 25 -8.50 -37.12 27.90
N ASN A 26 -9.58 -36.83 27.14
CA ASN A 26 -10.93 -37.43 27.27
C ASN A 26 -12.05 -36.57 26.59
N GLN A 27 -13.01 -37.26 25.98
CA GLN A 27 -14.47 -37.00 25.94
C GLN A 27 -15.14 -35.77 25.26
N THR A 28 -15.78 -36.07 24.10
CA THR A 28 -17.22 -35.94 23.75
C THR A 28 -18.08 -34.70 24.09
N THR A 29 -18.76 -34.15 23.07
CA THR A 29 -20.24 -33.99 22.91
C THR A 29 -20.52 -33.29 21.55
N LYS A 30 -21.11 -33.89 20.50
CA LYS A 30 -22.51 -34.26 20.14
C LYS A 30 -23.57 -33.13 20.00
N SER A 31 -24.09 -33.04 18.75
CA SER A 31 -25.47 -32.71 18.31
C SER A 31 -25.79 -31.21 18.10
N ARG A 32 -26.57 -30.76 17.09
CA ARG A 32 -27.70 -31.38 16.37
C ARG A 32 -27.82 -30.89 14.92
N ASN A 33 -28.34 -31.81 14.11
CA ASN A 33 -28.76 -31.66 12.72
C ASN A 33 -30.29 -31.43 12.66
N ARG A 34 -30.80 -30.67 11.67
CA ARG A 34 -32.14 -30.89 11.05
C ARG A 34 -32.35 -30.03 9.79
N GLN A 35 -31.95 -30.60 8.65
CA GLN A 35 -32.70 -30.49 7.40
C GLN A 35 -33.86 -31.51 7.39
N LEU A 36 -34.89 -31.25 6.58
CA LEU A 36 -35.85 -32.20 5.97
C LEU A 36 -36.73 -31.32 5.05
N THR A 37 -36.93 -31.56 3.76
CA THR A 37 -37.27 -32.78 2.98
C THR A 37 -37.18 -32.44 1.48
N SER A 38 -37.09 -33.33 0.48
CA SER A 38 -36.57 -34.69 0.24
C SER A 38 -37.24 -35.21 -1.05
N ARG A 39 -36.51 -35.96 -1.89
CA ARG A 39 -36.96 -37.19 -2.59
C ARG A 39 -35.71 -37.82 -3.24
N ARG A 40 -35.04 -38.79 -2.59
CA ARG A 40 -35.25 -40.27 -2.54
C ARG A 40 -35.07 -40.94 -3.92
N GLY A 41 -34.31 -42.02 -4.10
CA GLY A 41 -33.57 -42.96 -3.23
C GLY A 41 -32.69 -43.86 -4.15
N PHE A 42 -31.74 -44.67 -3.71
CA PHE A 42 -31.89 -45.75 -2.74
C PHE A 42 -30.51 -46.20 -2.19
N LEU A 43 -30.53 -46.68 -0.95
CA LEU A 43 -29.42 -47.04 -0.06
C LEU A 43 -28.87 -48.46 -0.28
N GLY A 44 -27.63 -48.67 0.17
CA GLY A 44 -27.13 -49.97 0.60
C GLY A 44 -25.67 -49.92 1.04
N GLY A 45 -25.41 -49.67 2.32
CA GLY A 45 -24.09 -49.83 2.92
C GLY A 45 -23.88 -51.25 3.45
N ALA A 46 -22.65 -51.77 3.34
CA ALA A 46 -22.13 -52.84 4.18
C ALA A 46 -20.59 -52.74 4.24
N ALA A 47 -20.04 -52.81 5.44
CA ALA A 47 -18.63 -52.96 5.71
C ALA A 47 -18.10 -54.29 5.15
N VAL A 48 -16.96 -54.27 4.48
CA VAL A 48 -16.10 -55.45 4.27
C VAL A 48 -14.65 -54.98 4.31
N GLY A 49 -13.83 -55.69 5.08
CA GLY A 49 -12.42 -55.38 5.31
C GLY A 49 -11.59 -55.30 4.04
N ALA A 50 -10.42 -54.69 4.20
CA ALA A 50 -9.34 -54.69 3.22
C ALA A 50 -8.95 -56.14 2.88
N ALA A 51 -9.63 -56.72 1.90
CA ALA A 51 -9.09 -57.80 1.11
C ALA A 51 -8.04 -57.15 0.20
N ALA A 52 -6.78 -57.48 0.45
CA ALA A 52 -5.71 -57.33 -0.53
C ALA A 52 -6.13 -58.11 -1.78
N ALA A 53 -6.78 -57.43 -2.72
CA ALA A 53 -6.88 -57.90 -4.08
C ALA A 53 -5.48 -57.75 -4.67
N LEU A 54 -4.70 -58.83 -4.57
CA LEU A 54 -3.64 -59.10 -5.53
C LEU A 54 -4.29 -59.07 -6.91
N ILE A 55 -4.25 -57.90 -7.55
CA ILE A 55 -4.35 -57.85 -9.00
C ILE A 55 -3.04 -58.46 -9.48
N THR A 56 -3.08 -59.78 -9.69
CA THR A 56 -2.11 -60.44 -10.55
C THR A 56 -2.30 -59.85 -11.95
N GLN A 57 -1.56 -58.80 -12.27
CA GLN A 57 -1.25 -58.48 -13.65
C GLN A 57 -0.31 -59.58 -14.14
N GLY A 58 -0.90 -60.70 -14.56
CA GLY A 58 -0.29 -61.57 -15.55
C GLY A 58 -0.24 -60.81 -16.86
N GLY A 59 0.74 -59.93 -17.02
CA GLY A 59 1.19 -59.53 -18.34
C GLY A 59 1.69 -60.79 -19.05
N PRO A 60 1.48 -60.93 -20.37
CA PRO A 60 2.06 -62.05 -21.10
C PRO A 60 3.57 -62.02 -20.85
N ALA A 61 4.14 -63.16 -20.47
CA ALA A 61 5.58 -63.34 -20.52
C ALA A 61 6.03 -62.84 -21.90
N ALA A 62 6.84 -61.78 -21.92
CA ALA A 62 7.40 -61.25 -23.14
C ALA A 62 8.04 -62.45 -23.87
N ALA A 63 7.48 -62.80 -25.02
CA ALA A 63 8.22 -63.62 -25.96
C ALA A 63 9.57 -62.91 -26.13
N ALA A 64 10.68 -63.65 -25.96
CA ALA A 64 12.00 -63.11 -26.22
C ALA A 64 11.96 -62.49 -27.61
N ASP A 65 12.11 -61.16 -27.68
CA ASP A 65 12.19 -60.43 -28.93
C ASP A 65 13.35 -61.07 -29.72
N GLU A 66 13.08 -61.63 -30.90
CA GLU A 66 14.10 -62.36 -31.66
C GLU A 66 15.28 -61.44 -32.08
N ASN A 67 15.18 -60.13 -31.85
CA ASN A 67 16.25 -59.16 -32.03
C ASN A 67 16.25 -58.05 -30.94
N PRO A 68 16.97 -58.25 -29.81
CA PRO A 68 17.02 -57.27 -28.71
C PRO A 68 17.61 -55.93 -29.16
N VAL A 69 17.18 -54.84 -28.52
CA VAL A 69 17.71 -53.49 -28.77
C VAL A 69 19.23 -53.49 -28.55
N ARG A 70 19.98 -53.04 -29.55
CA ARG A 70 21.43 -52.89 -29.47
C ARG A 70 21.76 -51.45 -29.08
N VAL A 71 22.63 -51.26 -28.10
CA VAL A 71 23.01 -49.93 -27.61
C VAL A 71 24.52 -49.75 -27.55
N ALA A 72 25.03 -48.67 -28.14
CA ALA A 72 26.42 -48.24 -27.98
C ALA A 72 26.50 -47.24 -26.83
N VAL A 73 27.33 -47.55 -25.83
CA VAL A 73 27.46 -46.75 -24.61
C VAL A 73 28.83 -46.09 -24.54
N LEU A 74 28.84 -44.76 -24.39
CA LEU A 74 29.99 -44.01 -23.92
C LEU A 74 29.63 -43.45 -22.54
N GLU A 75 30.27 -43.95 -21.50
CA GLU A 75 30.10 -43.46 -20.14
C GLU A 75 31.45 -43.09 -19.52
N PHE A 76 31.44 -42.06 -18.68
CA PHE A 76 32.62 -41.49 -18.05
C PHE A 76 32.46 -41.53 -16.54
N ARG A 77 33.50 -41.98 -15.83
CA ARG A 77 33.57 -41.89 -14.37
C ARG A 77 34.11 -40.52 -14.01
N ASP A 78 33.19 -39.60 -13.75
CA ASP A 78 33.53 -38.21 -13.43
C ASP A 78 34.07 -38.06 -12.00
N GLN A 79 34.74 -36.93 -11.76
CA GLN A 79 35.40 -36.63 -10.49
C GLN A 79 34.42 -36.31 -9.35
N TRP A 80 33.18 -35.92 -9.66
CA TRP A 80 32.20 -35.47 -8.67
C TRP A 80 31.41 -36.63 -8.09
N THR A 81 30.85 -37.49 -8.94
CA THR A 81 30.04 -38.64 -8.54
C THR A 81 30.88 -39.89 -8.33
N SER A 82 32.04 -40.00 -9.01
CA SER A 82 32.85 -41.22 -9.04
C SER A 82 32.07 -42.48 -9.45
N ALA A 83 30.94 -42.32 -10.14
CA ALA A 83 29.96 -43.35 -10.43
C ALA A 83 29.68 -43.50 -11.94
N THR A 84 29.14 -44.66 -12.30
CA THR A 84 28.69 -45.08 -13.63
C THR A 84 27.40 -45.91 -13.49
N GLY A 85 26.89 -46.45 -14.58
CA GLY A 85 25.75 -47.37 -14.48
C GLY A 85 24.96 -47.56 -15.76
N LEU A 86 25.25 -46.81 -16.82
CA LEU A 86 24.52 -46.86 -18.07
C LEU A 86 24.54 -48.27 -18.68
N THR A 87 25.73 -48.88 -18.75
CA THR A 87 25.90 -50.28 -19.22
C THR A 87 25.05 -51.26 -18.41
N GLN A 88 25.06 -51.13 -17.07
CA GLN A 88 24.33 -52.04 -16.19
C GLN A 88 22.81 -51.84 -16.30
N LEU A 89 22.34 -50.60 -16.39
CA LEU A 89 20.92 -50.26 -16.51
C LEU A 89 20.35 -50.76 -17.85
N PHE A 90 21.06 -50.58 -18.96
CA PHE A 90 20.64 -51.13 -20.25
C PHE A 90 20.68 -52.67 -20.29
N THR A 91 21.68 -53.29 -19.66
CA THR A 91 21.73 -54.76 -19.55
C THR A 91 20.51 -55.28 -18.78
N LYS A 92 20.12 -54.62 -17.68
CA LYS A 92 18.93 -54.96 -16.90
C LYS A 92 17.63 -54.71 -17.66
N ALA A 93 17.60 -53.71 -18.53
CA ALA A 93 16.47 -53.43 -19.42
C ALA A 93 16.33 -54.42 -20.59
N GLY A 94 17.26 -55.38 -20.74
CA GLY A 94 17.22 -56.40 -21.79
C GLY A 94 17.92 -56.02 -23.09
N CYS A 95 18.69 -54.93 -23.12
CA CYS A 95 19.46 -54.53 -24.28
C CYS A 95 20.75 -55.34 -24.45
N THR A 96 21.19 -55.49 -25.70
CA THR A 96 22.57 -55.90 -26.02
C THR A 96 23.46 -54.66 -26.03
N VAL A 97 24.27 -54.49 -24.98
CA VAL A 97 25.22 -53.38 -24.88
C VAL A 97 26.49 -53.72 -25.66
N VAL A 98 26.90 -52.83 -26.56
CA VAL A 98 28.16 -52.91 -27.31
C VAL A 98 29.08 -51.73 -26.94
N PRO A 99 30.41 -51.90 -26.96
CA PRO A 99 31.33 -50.78 -26.75
C PRO A 99 31.14 -49.71 -27.84
N PHE A 100 31.06 -48.45 -27.44
CA PHE A 100 31.08 -47.33 -28.38
C PHE A 100 32.48 -47.16 -28.98
N ASP A 101 32.56 -47.07 -30.31
CA ASP A 101 33.81 -46.88 -31.03
C ASP A 101 33.91 -45.43 -31.55
N PRO A 102 34.69 -44.55 -30.90
CA PRO A 102 34.77 -43.14 -31.29
C PRO A 102 35.45 -42.91 -32.65
N ALA A 103 36.10 -43.93 -33.23
CA ALA A 103 36.67 -43.83 -34.57
C ALA A 103 35.62 -44.05 -35.68
N LYS A 104 34.44 -44.57 -35.36
CA LYS A 104 33.38 -44.87 -36.33
C LYS A 104 32.31 -43.77 -36.39
N PRO A 105 31.81 -43.43 -37.59
CA PRO A 105 30.59 -42.65 -37.73
C PRO A 105 29.42 -43.27 -36.95
N ALA A 106 28.47 -42.47 -36.49
CA ALA A 106 27.32 -42.94 -35.72
C ALA A 106 26.50 -43.98 -36.50
N THR A 107 26.39 -43.82 -37.83
CA THR A 107 25.74 -44.77 -38.74
C THR A 107 26.43 -46.13 -38.83
N GLU A 108 27.71 -46.22 -38.45
CA GLU A 108 28.50 -47.46 -38.52
C GLU A 108 28.66 -48.16 -37.16
N GLN A 109 28.04 -47.62 -36.10
CA GLN A 109 28.02 -48.25 -34.77
C GLN A 109 27.24 -49.58 -34.79
N GLY A 110 26.28 -49.73 -35.71
CA GLY A 110 25.49 -50.97 -35.86
C GLY A 110 24.57 -51.24 -34.66
N VAL A 111 23.87 -50.20 -34.19
CA VAL A 111 23.02 -50.20 -33.00
C VAL A 111 21.68 -49.51 -33.29
N ASP A 112 20.70 -49.69 -32.42
CA ASP A 112 19.42 -48.98 -32.46
C ASP A 112 19.48 -47.69 -31.60
N LEU A 113 20.33 -47.68 -30.57
CA LEU A 113 20.50 -46.57 -29.62
C LEU A 113 21.98 -46.23 -29.44
N ILE A 114 22.32 -44.95 -29.47
CA ILE A 114 23.61 -44.43 -28.97
C ILE A 114 23.31 -43.67 -27.68
N ALA A 115 24.06 -43.96 -26.62
CA ALA A 115 23.83 -43.35 -25.31
C ALA A 115 25.14 -42.76 -24.74
N PHE A 116 25.11 -41.44 -24.50
CA PHE A 116 26.16 -40.69 -23.82
C PHE A 116 25.74 -40.48 -22.37
N GLY A 117 26.53 -40.98 -21.43
CA GLY A 117 26.25 -40.89 -19.99
C GLY A 117 26.42 -39.49 -19.40
N SER A 118 26.04 -39.31 -18.15
CA SER A 118 26.19 -38.01 -17.48
C SER A 118 27.64 -37.59 -17.33
N PHE A 119 27.91 -36.30 -17.49
CA PHE A 119 29.24 -35.66 -17.52
C PHE A 119 30.21 -36.12 -18.61
N THR A 120 29.78 -36.87 -19.63
CA THR A 120 30.71 -37.33 -20.69
C THR A 120 31.37 -36.21 -21.47
N ASN A 121 30.76 -35.04 -21.54
CA ASN A 121 31.35 -33.86 -22.19
C ASN A 121 32.54 -33.25 -21.45
N ASN A 122 32.85 -33.68 -20.23
CA ASN A 122 34.13 -33.37 -19.59
C ASN A 122 35.30 -34.19 -20.14
N GLU A 123 35.02 -35.25 -20.87
CA GLU A 123 36.04 -36.12 -21.44
C GLU A 123 36.33 -35.70 -22.91
N PRO A 124 37.61 -35.51 -23.31
CA PRO A 124 37.96 -34.99 -24.63
C PRO A 124 37.43 -35.79 -25.83
N THR A 125 37.27 -37.11 -25.69
CA THR A 125 36.74 -38.01 -26.72
C THR A 125 35.31 -37.65 -27.09
N TYR A 126 34.46 -37.27 -26.13
CA TYR A 126 33.09 -36.82 -26.43
C TYR A 126 33.12 -35.56 -27.32
N GLY A 127 33.83 -34.52 -26.89
CA GLY A 127 33.89 -33.25 -27.62
C GLY A 127 34.49 -33.41 -29.01
N ALA A 128 35.56 -34.22 -29.14
CA ALA A 128 36.16 -34.55 -30.42
C ALA A 128 35.19 -35.33 -31.33
N TYR A 129 34.46 -36.30 -30.78
CA TYR A 129 33.48 -37.08 -31.53
C TYR A 129 32.33 -36.22 -32.03
N ILE A 130 31.69 -35.43 -31.16
CA ILE A 130 30.58 -34.55 -31.54
C ILE A 130 31.02 -33.60 -32.66
N THR A 131 32.20 -32.98 -32.52
CA THR A 131 32.74 -32.06 -33.52
C THR A 131 32.97 -32.73 -34.87
N ALA A 132 33.51 -33.96 -34.87
CA ALA A 132 33.85 -34.67 -36.11
C ALA A 132 32.64 -35.38 -36.75
N GLN A 133 31.67 -35.82 -35.95
CA GLN A 133 30.65 -36.80 -36.35
C GLN A 133 29.22 -36.26 -36.31
N ALA A 134 29.00 -34.96 -36.08
CA ALA A 134 27.68 -34.33 -36.06
C ALA A 134 26.77 -34.75 -37.23
N ALA A 135 27.27 -34.70 -38.46
CA ALA A 135 26.50 -35.11 -39.65
C ALA A 135 26.14 -36.60 -39.65
N SER A 136 27.02 -37.46 -39.15
CA SER A 136 26.72 -38.90 -39.03
C SER A 136 25.70 -39.18 -37.92
N ILE A 137 25.72 -38.42 -36.82
CA ILE A 137 24.73 -38.50 -35.74
C ILE A 137 23.35 -38.13 -36.29
N GLN A 138 23.26 -37.03 -37.05
CA GLN A 138 22.03 -36.63 -37.72
C GLN A 138 21.54 -37.73 -38.68
N ALA A 139 22.41 -38.30 -39.49
CA ALA A 139 22.06 -39.39 -40.42
C ALA A 139 21.61 -40.67 -39.69
N PHE A 140 22.24 -41.02 -38.57
CA PHE A 140 21.85 -42.15 -37.73
C PHE A 140 20.44 -41.97 -37.17
N VAL A 141 20.14 -40.80 -36.61
CA VAL A 141 18.80 -40.49 -36.10
C VAL A 141 17.79 -40.43 -37.25
N ALA A 142 18.13 -39.79 -38.38
CA ALA A 142 17.26 -39.74 -39.56
C ALA A 142 16.82 -41.13 -40.05
N ALA A 143 17.71 -42.13 -39.93
CA ALA A 143 17.49 -43.51 -40.33
C ALA A 143 16.69 -44.37 -39.32
N GLY A 144 16.20 -43.79 -38.22
CA GLY A 144 15.41 -44.51 -37.20
C GLY A 144 16.17 -44.82 -35.91
N GLY A 145 17.41 -44.35 -35.78
CA GLY A 145 18.17 -44.46 -34.54
C GLY A 145 17.66 -43.53 -33.44
N VAL A 146 17.92 -43.90 -32.18
CA VAL A 146 17.69 -43.02 -31.02
C VAL A 146 19.02 -42.58 -30.45
N LEU A 147 19.17 -41.29 -30.17
CA LEU A 147 20.31 -40.75 -29.42
C LEU A 147 19.85 -40.32 -28.04
N LEU A 148 20.40 -40.92 -26.98
CA LEU A 148 20.27 -40.44 -25.62
C LEU A 148 21.55 -39.66 -25.25
N ASP A 149 21.43 -38.35 -25.08
CA ASP A 149 22.52 -37.50 -24.62
C ASP A 149 22.24 -37.00 -23.20
N MET A 150 22.98 -37.56 -22.24
CA MET A 150 22.92 -37.17 -20.83
C MET A 150 24.07 -36.24 -20.43
N ALA A 151 24.88 -35.75 -21.38
CA ALA A 151 25.97 -34.81 -21.09
C ALA A 151 25.42 -33.53 -20.46
N GLN A 152 26.18 -32.94 -19.54
CA GLN A 152 25.69 -31.90 -18.61
C GLN A 152 26.55 -30.65 -18.59
N SER A 153 27.87 -30.77 -18.72
CA SER A 153 28.73 -29.62 -18.41
C SER A 153 28.58 -28.42 -19.36
N ASP A 154 28.17 -27.27 -18.83
CA ASP A 154 27.92 -26.05 -19.60
C ASP A 154 29.22 -25.41 -20.08
N GLN A 155 30.34 -25.66 -19.39
CA GLN A 155 31.65 -25.15 -19.81
C GLN A 155 32.19 -25.89 -21.05
N PHE A 156 31.64 -27.06 -21.37
CA PHE A 156 32.08 -27.91 -22.48
C PHE A 156 30.91 -28.28 -23.40
N ASN A 157 30.81 -27.59 -24.54
CA ASN A 157 29.68 -27.69 -25.48
C ASN A 157 28.35 -27.26 -24.84
N PRO A 158 28.23 -25.99 -24.37
CA PRO A 158 27.00 -25.46 -23.77
C PRO A 158 25.80 -25.58 -24.73
N THR A 159 26.04 -25.47 -26.02
CA THR A 159 25.05 -25.74 -27.07
C THR A 159 25.23 -27.15 -27.64
N VAL A 160 24.13 -27.85 -27.86
CA VAL A 160 24.12 -29.21 -28.45
C VAL A 160 24.39 -29.13 -29.96
N GLY A 161 25.67 -29.10 -30.34
CA GLY A 161 26.13 -28.75 -31.69
C GLY A 161 25.84 -29.75 -32.82
N TYR A 162 25.29 -30.94 -32.53
CA TYR A 162 24.91 -31.92 -33.56
C TYR A 162 23.43 -31.85 -33.96
N LEU A 163 22.61 -31.05 -33.28
CA LEU A 163 21.20 -30.91 -33.63
C LEU A 163 21.05 -30.23 -35.02
N PRO A 164 20.22 -30.77 -35.93
CA PRO A 164 19.96 -30.13 -37.21
C PRO A 164 19.00 -28.95 -37.04
N ALA A 165 19.25 -27.84 -37.71
CA ALA A 165 18.33 -26.70 -37.69
C ALA A 165 16.92 -27.12 -38.19
N PRO A 166 15.83 -26.61 -37.58
CA PRO A 166 15.79 -25.57 -36.54
C PRO A 166 15.87 -26.08 -35.09
N LEU A 167 16.19 -27.36 -34.85
CA LEU A 167 16.31 -27.92 -33.50
C LEU A 167 17.48 -27.27 -32.76
N MET A 168 17.27 -26.98 -31.48
CA MET A 168 18.30 -26.40 -30.60
C MET A 168 18.06 -26.85 -29.16
N ALA A 169 19.16 -27.03 -28.41
CA ALA A 169 19.16 -27.13 -26.96
C ALA A 169 20.46 -26.51 -26.39
N SER A 170 20.37 -25.86 -25.22
CA SER A 170 21.51 -25.32 -24.47
C SER A 170 21.50 -25.76 -23.01
N ARG A 171 22.64 -25.65 -22.34
CA ARG A 171 22.88 -25.99 -20.93
C ARG A 171 23.34 -24.76 -20.15
N ASN A 172 23.12 -24.75 -18.84
CA ASN A 172 23.60 -23.72 -17.92
C ASN A 172 24.07 -24.33 -16.58
N ASP A 173 24.67 -23.50 -15.73
CA ASP A 173 25.22 -23.92 -14.42
C ASP A 173 24.16 -24.15 -13.32
N SER A 174 22.86 -24.27 -13.63
CA SER A 174 21.82 -24.42 -12.60
C SER A 174 21.57 -25.89 -12.22
N ASP A 175 21.54 -26.17 -10.91
CA ASP A 175 21.33 -27.51 -10.35
C ASP A 175 19.98 -27.66 -9.64
N TYR A 176 19.38 -28.85 -9.73
CA TYR A 176 18.08 -29.14 -9.11
C TYR A 176 17.96 -30.57 -8.56
N ASP A 177 17.29 -30.67 -7.41
CA ASP A 177 16.87 -31.96 -6.81
C ASP A 177 15.38 -32.26 -7.02
N THR A 178 14.64 -31.33 -7.62
CA THR A 178 13.23 -31.50 -7.92
C THR A 178 13.03 -31.67 -9.42
N ILE A 179 12.28 -32.70 -9.81
CA ILE A 179 11.92 -32.93 -11.21
C ILE A 179 10.41 -33.15 -11.28
N PHE A 180 9.75 -32.44 -12.17
CA PHE A 180 8.31 -32.47 -12.38
C PHE A 180 7.99 -33.08 -13.75
N PRO A 181 6.99 -33.96 -13.85
CA PRO A 181 6.54 -34.47 -15.15
C PRO A 181 5.76 -33.41 -15.92
N VAL A 182 6.12 -33.18 -17.19
CA VAL A 182 5.43 -32.22 -18.08
C VAL A 182 4.54 -32.97 -19.07
N ALA A 183 5.12 -33.88 -19.87
CA ALA A 183 4.38 -34.69 -20.83
C ALA A 183 3.91 -36.01 -20.19
N THR A 184 2.92 -35.94 -19.28
CA THR A 184 2.43 -37.11 -18.51
C THR A 184 1.84 -38.23 -19.36
N ASP A 185 1.45 -37.95 -20.60
CA ASP A 185 0.99 -38.89 -21.61
C ASP A 185 2.14 -39.64 -22.33
N HIS A 186 3.37 -39.15 -22.21
CA HIS A 186 4.50 -39.66 -22.97
C HIS A 186 4.98 -41.02 -22.43
N PRO A 187 5.34 -42.01 -23.29
CA PRO A 187 5.78 -43.34 -22.86
C PRO A 187 6.97 -43.34 -21.88
N LEU A 188 7.87 -42.37 -21.97
CA LEU A 188 9.01 -42.26 -21.03
C LEU A 188 8.63 -41.67 -19.66
N VAL A 189 7.46 -41.04 -19.54
CA VAL A 189 7.03 -40.29 -18.35
C VAL A 189 5.86 -40.99 -17.66
N ALA A 190 4.90 -41.54 -18.41
CA ALA A 190 3.65 -42.11 -17.92
C ALA A 190 3.83 -43.25 -16.90
N HIS A 191 4.99 -43.91 -16.90
CA HIS A 191 5.30 -45.00 -15.98
C HIS A 191 6.11 -44.55 -14.76
N LEU A 192 6.60 -43.31 -14.72
CA LEU A 192 7.42 -42.82 -13.62
C LEU A 192 6.61 -42.72 -12.33
N ARG A 193 7.26 -43.06 -11.22
CA ARG A 193 6.69 -42.98 -9.88
C ARG A 193 6.65 -41.50 -9.45
N VAL A 194 5.44 -41.00 -9.24
CA VAL A 194 5.21 -39.62 -8.79
C VAL A 194 4.98 -39.59 -7.28
N VAL A 195 5.77 -38.78 -6.57
CA VAL A 195 5.66 -38.52 -5.13
C VAL A 195 5.56 -37.01 -4.94
N ASP A 196 4.45 -36.53 -4.37
CA ASP A 196 4.16 -35.10 -4.18
C ASP A 196 4.36 -34.25 -5.46
N GLY A 197 3.89 -34.77 -6.59
CA GLY A 197 4.00 -34.12 -7.90
C GLY A 197 5.38 -34.21 -8.56
N LYS A 198 6.35 -34.90 -7.94
CA LYS A 198 7.74 -34.99 -8.42
C LYS A 198 8.12 -36.42 -8.81
N VAL A 199 9.08 -36.58 -9.72
CA VAL A 199 9.66 -37.87 -10.13
C VAL A 199 11.14 -37.96 -9.70
N PHE A 200 11.69 -39.19 -9.72
CA PHE A 200 13.08 -39.47 -9.31
C PHE A 200 13.42 -38.99 -7.89
N THR A 201 12.45 -39.08 -6.98
CA THR A 201 12.58 -38.62 -5.59
C THR A 201 13.40 -39.59 -4.72
N GLY A 202 14.07 -39.05 -3.70
CA GLY A 202 14.77 -39.88 -2.71
C GLY A 202 16.14 -40.40 -3.15
N ARG A 203 16.78 -39.73 -4.11
CA ARG A 203 18.20 -39.92 -4.46
C ARG A 203 19.11 -39.42 -3.34
N SER A 204 20.34 -39.90 -3.30
CA SER A 204 21.37 -39.37 -2.40
C SER A 204 21.60 -37.89 -2.68
N THR A 205 21.58 -37.04 -1.66
CA THR A 205 21.84 -35.60 -1.80
C THR A 205 23.27 -35.28 -2.23
N GLN A 206 24.19 -36.25 -2.19
CA GLN A 206 25.55 -36.12 -2.73
C GLN A 206 25.59 -36.13 -4.26
N ILE A 207 24.55 -36.62 -4.92
CA ILE A 207 24.43 -36.66 -6.38
C ILE A 207 23.06 -36.08 -6.73
N ARG A 208 23.02 -34.77 -7.02
CA ARG A 208 21.77 -34.10 -7.40
C ARG A 208 21.10 -34.77 -8.59
N VAL A 209 19.77 -34.65 -8.66
CA VAL A 209 18.96 -35.31 -9.70
C VAL A 209 19.24 -34.71 -11.08
N SER A 210 19.33 -33.38 -11.18
CA SER A 210 19.75 -32.63 -12.38
C SER A 210 20.96 -31.76 -12.04
N TRP A 211 22.06 -31.91 -12.80
CA TRP A 211 23.23 -31.03 -12.73
C TRP A 211 23.35 -30.26 -14.03
N GLU A 212 23.79 -29.00 -13.95
CA GLU A 212 24.06 -28.14 -15.10
C GLU A 212 22.92 -28.22 -16.14
N SER A 213 21.73 -27.77 -15.71
CA SER A 213 20.45 -28.06 -16.35
C SER A 213 20.31 -27.49 -17.76
N LEU A 214 19.35 -28.03 -18.52
CA LEU A 214 19.01 -27.47 -19.83
C LEU A 214 18.40 -26.08 -19.65
N LEU A 215 18.72 -25.14 -20.54
CA LEU A 215 18.23 -23.76 -20.46
C LEU A 215 17.25 -23.48 -21.60
N ASP A 216 17.75 -23.45 -22.84
CA ASP A 216 16.95 -23.13 -24.02
C ASP A 216 16.64 -24.38 -24.84
N TRP A 217 15.53 -24.32 -25.58
CA TRP A 217 15.20 -25.31 -26.59
C TRP A 217 14.43 -24.68 -27.75
N ARG A 218 14.48 -25.33 -28.91
CA ARG A 218 13.69 -24.94 -30.08
C ARG A 218 13.15 -26.13 -30.83
N GLN A 219 11.85 -26.12 -31.11
CA GLN A 219 11.12 -27.21 -31.79
C GLN A 219 11.33 -28.61 -31.15
N MET A 220 11.51 -28.63 -29.83
CA MET A 220 11.62 -29.85 -29.03
C MET A 220 10.44 -29.93 -28.04
N ARG A 221 10.06 -31.15 -27.66
CA ARG A 221 9.07 -31.43 -26.62
C ARG A 221 9.76 -31.51 -25.26
N VAL A 222 9.26 -30.77 -24.28
CA VAL A 222 9.69 -30.90 -22.87
C VAL A 222 8.95 -32.07 -22.26
N LEU A 223 9.68 -33.08 -21.80
CA LEU A 223 9.12 -34.26 -21.15
C LEU A 223 9.08 -34.10 -19.64
N LEU A 224 10.16 -33.55 -19.07
CA LEU A 224 10.36 -33.31 -17.63
C LEU A 224 10.97 -31.92 -17.43
N SER A 225 10.71 -31.30 -16.28
CA SER A 225 11.24 -29.98 -15.90
C SER A 225 11.79 -29.95 -14.48
N CYS A 226 12.69 -29.02 -14.20
CA CYS A 226 13.30 -28.84 -12.88
C CYS A 226 12.37 -28.12 -11.87
N GLN A 227 11.40 -27.34 -12.36
CA GLN A 227 10.39 -26.67 -11.53
C GLN A 227 8.97 -26.98 -12.03
N ALA A 228 7.97 -26.75 -11.16
CA ALA A 228 6.56 -27.02 -11.46
C ALA A 228 6.02 -26.19 -12.62
N ALA A 229 6.62 -25.03 -12.91
CA ALA A 229 6.28 -24.17 -14.05
C ALA A 229 6.67 -24.76 -15.43
N GLY A 230 7.19 -25.99 -15.48
CA GLY A 230 7.61 -26.62 -16.73
C GLY A 230 9.01 -26.22 -17.21
N ARG A 231 9.76 -25.46 -16.40
CA ARG A 231 11.09 -24.91 -16.74
C ARG A 231 12.03 -24.86 -15.52
N PRO A 232 13.35 -24.71 -15.71
CA PRO A 232 14.06 -25.12 -16.93
C PRO A 232 13.77 -26.60 -17.27
N PRO A 233 13.90 -27.03 -18.54
CA PRO A 233 13.72 -28.43 -18.89
C PRO A 233 14.75 -29.33 -18.20
N ALA A 234 14.32 -30.51 -17.77
CA ALA A 234 15.21 -31.58 -17.33
C ALA A 234 15.40 -32.65 -18.42
N MET A 235 14.42 -32.79 -19.32
CA MET A 235 14.46 -33.74 -20.43
C MET A 235 13.70 -33.21 -21.64
N LEU A 236 14.36 -33.21 -22.79
CA LEU A 236 13.85 -32.80 -24.09
C LEU A 236 13.82 -33.97 -25.07
N GLU A 237 12.86 -33.94 -25.99
CA GLU A 237 12.77 -34.85 -27.11
C GLU A 237 12.58 -34.10 -28.44
N ALA A 238 13.21 -34.56 -29.51
CA ALA A 238 12.88 -34.15 -30.87
C ALA A 238 12.86 -35.32 -31.84
N ALA A 239 12.00 -35.24 -32.86
CA ALA A 239 12.02 -36.16 -34.00
C ALA A 239 12.92 -35.61 -35.12
N HIS A 240 13.70 -36.49 -35.75
CA HIS A 240 14.45 -36.18 -36.96
C HIS A 240 14.45 -37.42 -37.88
N GLY A 241 13.88 -37.27 -39.08
CA GLY A 241 13.56 -38.43 -39.92
C GLY A 241 12.67 -39.43 -39.18
N ALA A 242 13.06 -40.70 -39.16
CA ALA A 242 12.34 -41.75 -38.44
C ALA A 242 12.72 -41.87 -36.96
N GLY A 243 13.84 -41.29 -36.53
CA GLY A 243 14.42 -41.48 -35.19
C GLY A 243 14.09 -40.40 -34.18
N ARG A 244 14.81 -40.42 -33.04
CA ARG A 244 14.63 -39.49 -31.91
C ARG A 244 15.95 -38.98 -31.34
N PHE A 245 15.99 -37.69 -31.01
CA PHE A 245 16.95 -37.11 -30.07
C PHE A 245 16.29 -37.04 -28.68
N VAL A 246 16.95 -37.56 -27.65
CA VAL A 246 16.55 -37.43 -26.25
C VAL A 246 17.70 -36.81 -25.49
N ILE A 247 17.52 -35.58 -25.00
CA ILE A 247 18.56 -34.80 -24.33
C ILE A 247 18.11 -34.57 -22.89
N THR A 248 18.98 -34.81 -21.92
CA THR A 248 18.61 -34.73 -20.51
C THR A 248 19.76 -34.24 -19.65
N SER A 249 19.45 -33.43 -18.64
CA SER A 249 20.38 -33.03 -17.60
C SER A 249 20.30 -33.92 -16.36
N LEU A 250 19.59 -35.05 -16.43
CA LEU A 250 19.42 -35.98 -15.31
C LEU A 250 20.63 -36.89 -15.09
N THR A 251 21.05 -37.08 -13.83
CA THR A 251 22.12 -38.02 -13.43
C THR A 251 21.62 -39.44 -13.13
N ILE A 252 20.53 -39.85 -13.80
CA ILE A 252 19.83 -41.12 -13.49
C ILE A 252 20.64 -42.37 -13.85
N ASP A 253 21.76 -42.23 -14.55
CA ASP A 253 22.73 -43.29 -14.86
C ASP A 253 23.74 -43.55 -13.73
N LYS A 254 24.00 -42.58 -12.84
CA LYS A 254 25.02 -42.65 -11.76
C LYS A 254 24.57 -43.49 -10.56
N CYS A 255 24.43 -44.79 -10.78
CA CYS A 255 23.89 -45.73 -9.78
C CYS A 255 24.95 -46.60 -9.10
N TYR A 256 26.11 -46.82 -9.73
CA TYR A 256 27.11 -47.79 -9.27
C TYR A 256 28.53 -47.21 -9.29
N ASN A 257 29.38 -47.60 -8.35
CA ASN A 257 30.80 -47.21 -8.36
C ASN A 257 31.66 -48.19 -9.19
N ALA A 258 32.97 -47.94 -9.24
CA ALA A 258 33.92 -48.80 -9.97
C ALA A 258 34.00 -50.26 -9.48
N ALA A 259 33.55 -50.56 -8.26
CA ALA A 259 33.45 -51.93 -7.75
C ALA A 259 32.09 -52.59 -8.08
N GLY A 260 31.22 -51.90 -8.81
CA GLY A 260 29.85 -52.35 -9.11
C GLY A 260 28.88 -52.24 -7.92
N ALA A 261 29.30 -51.59 -6.83
CA ALA A 261 28.44 -51.40 -5.66
C ALA A 261 27.51 -50.20 -5.88
N ALA A 262 26.26 -50.35 -5.44
CA ALA A 262 25.26 -49.28 -5.46
C ALA A 262 25.75 -48.05 -4.68
N VAL A 263 25.68 -46.87 -5.30
CA VAL A 263 25.95 -45.57 -4.66
C VAL A 263 24.69 -44.73 -4.46
N GLN A 264 23.55 -45.20 -4.96
CA GLN A 264 22.24 -44.60 -4.78
C GLN A 264 21.33 -45.48 -3.91
N PRO A 265 20.34 -44.91 -3.20
CA PRO A 265 19.34 -45.67 -2.48
C PRO A 265 18.57 -46.62 -3.39
N ALA A 266 18.09 -47.75 -2.85
CA ALA A 266 17.40 -48.78 -3.63
C ALA A 266 16.18 -48.25 -4.41
N GLY A 267 15.42 -47.33 -3.83
CA GLY A 267 14.29 -46.67 -4.51
C GLY A 267 14.71 -45.83 -5.71
N ALA A 268 15.84 -45.11 -5.60
CA ALA A 268 16.40 -44.32 -6.70
C ALA A 268 16.93 -45.21 -7.85
N ILE A 269 17.54 -46.35 -7.51
CA ILE A 269 17.98 -47.34 -8.49
C ILE A 269 16.77 -47.95 -9.20
N ALA A 270 15.70 -48.27 -8.47
CA ALA A 270 14.47 -48.79 -9.06
C ALA A 270 13.81 -47.78 -10.02
N ASP A 271 13.80 -46.49 -9.68
CA ASP A 271 13.30 -45.45 -10.58
C ASP A 271 14.16 -45.36 -11.86
N SER A 272 15.49 -45.45 -11.75
CA SER A 272 16.39 -45.51 -12.91
C SER A 272 16.14 -46.76 -13.76
N GLU A 273 16.05 -47.96 -13.17
CA GLU A 273 15.76 -49.21 -13.88
C GLU A 273 14.43 -49.15 -14.64
N MET A 274 13.41 -48.56 -14.03
CA MET A 274 12.10 -48.34 -14.66
C MET A 274 12.21 -47.40 -15.86
N PHE A 275 12.94 -46.29 -15.73
CA PHE A 275 13.16 -45.36 -16.85
C PHE A 275 13.88 -46.04 -18.02
N PHE A 276 14.99 -46.75 -17.78
CA PHE A 276 15.74 -47.40 -18.85
C PHE A 276 14.97 -48.59 -19.48
N THR A 277 14.09 -49.24 -18.73
CA THR A 277 13.14 -50.23 -19.28
C THR A 277 12.13 -49.55 -20.21
N ALA A 278 11.53 -48.44 -19.79
CA ALA A 278 10.63 -47.66 -20.63
C ALA A 278 11.34 -47.10 -21.88
N LEU A 279 12.59 -46.64 -21.74
CA LEU A 279 13.41 -46.19 -22.87
C LEU A 279 13.66 -47.31 -23.87
N THR A 280 13.93 -48.53 -23.41
CA THR A 280 14.14 -49.68 -24.29
C THR A 280 12.89 -50.01 -25.10
N ALA A 281 11.72 -50.04 -24.44
CA ALA A 281 10.43 -50.19 -25.13
C ALA A 281 10.16 -49.04 -26.11
N TYR A 282 10.54 -47.81 -25.74
CA TYR A 282 10.39 -46.65 -26.59
C TYR A 282 11.25 -46.75 -27.87
N VAL A 283 12.52 -47.16 -27.73
CA VAL A 283 13.41 -47.41 -28.89
C VAL A 283 12.83 -48.49 -29.82
N GLN A 284 12.23 -49.56 -29.27
CA GLN A 284 11.53 -50.56 -30.09
C GLN A 284 10.36 -49.93 -30.88
N SER A 285 9.60 -49.02 -30.26
CA SER A 285 8.51 -48.32 -30.96
C SER A 285 9.01 -47.40 -32.08
N VAL A 286 10.15 -46.72 -31.88
CA VAL A 286 10.80 -45.88 -32.89
C VAL A 286 11.28 -46.76 -34.06
N ARG A 287 11.97 -47.86 -33.76
CA ARG A 287 12.42 -48.86 -34.74
C ARG A 287 11.26 -49.44 -35.55
N ALA A 288 10.10 -49.63 -34.92
CA ALA A 288 8.88 -50.11 -35.57
C ALA A 288 8.08 -49.02 -36.30
N GLY A 289 8.47 -47.74 -36.22
CA GLY A 289 7.73 -46.62 -36.79
C GLY A 289 6.38 -46.35 -36.12
N THR A 290 6.19 -46.81 -34.88
CA THR A 290 4.95 -46.69 -34.09
C THR A 290 5.05 -45.71 -32.92
N ALA A 291 6.23 -45.12 -32.71
CA ALA A 291 6.43 -44.11 -31.69
C ALA A 291 5.49 -42.91 -31.91
N PRO A 292 4.92 -42.31 -30.85
CA PRO A 292 4.08 -41.13 -30.97
C PRO A 292 4.76 -39.97 -31.70
N ALA A 293 3.94 -39.08 -32.26
CA ALA A 293 4.42 -37.80 -32.76
C ALA A 293 5.04 -36.97 -31.61
N VAL A 294 5.99 -36.11 -31.96
CA VAL A 294 6.69 -35.24 -31.00
C VAL A 294 6.18 -33.81 -31.20
N PRO A 295 5.03 -33.42 -30.59
CA PRO A 295 4.58 -32.03 -30.63
C PRO A 295 5.56 -31.17 -29.84
N PRO A 296 6.12 -30.08 -30.43
CA PRO A 296 6.98 -29.18 -29.69
C PRO A 296 6.28 -28.56 -28.49
N THR A 297 6.99 -28.38 -27.39
CA THR A 297 6.52 -27.56 -26.27
C THR A 297 6.92 -26.13 -26.58
N LEU A 298 5.96 -25.31 -26.98
CA LEU A 298 6.21 -23.91 -27.29
C LEU A 298 6.67 -23.16 -26.05
N GLN A 299 7.51 -22.14 -26.25
CA GLN A 299 7.84 -21.27 -25.15
C GLN A 299 6.68 -20.31 -24.81
N ALA A 300 6.52 -20.00 -23.52
CA ALA A 300 5.51 -19.08 -23.02
C ALA A 300 5.61 -17.71 -23.69
N PHE A 301 4.45 -17.09 -23.86
CA PHE A 301 4.33 -15.72 -24.31
C PHE A 301 4.35 -14.79 -23.11
N ALA A 302 4.97 -13.62 -23.25
CA ALA A 302 4.65 -12.51 -22.37
C ALA A 302 3.45 -11.76 -22.98
N GLY A 303 2.35 -11.66 -22.23
CA GLY A 303 1.06 -11.18 -22.74
C GLY A 303 0.22 -12.29 -23.38
N PRO A 304 -0.87 -11.95 -24.11
CA PRO A 304 -1.23 -10.61 -24.58
C PRO A 304 -1.53 -9.60 -23.49
N LEU A 305 -1.11 -8.36 -23.72
CA LEU A 305 -1.41 -7.20 -22.90
C LEU A 305 -2.17 -6.17 -23.74
N VAL A 306 -3.45 -5.99 -23.44
CA VAL A 306 -4.26 -4.87 -23.88
C VAL A 306 -3.83 -3.66 -23.06
N GLY A 307 -3.25 -2.68 -23.74
CA GLY A 307 -2.74 -1.46 -23.15
C GLY A 307 -3.74 -0.32 -23.26
N ASP A 308 -3.19 0.85 -23.61
CA ASP A 308 -3.97 2.06 -23.82
C ASP A 308 -5.11 1.84 -24.81
N THR A 309 -6.32 2.13 -24.35
CA THR A 309 -7.56 1.89 -25.07
C THR A 309 -8.49 3.09 -24.90
N GLY A 310 -8.54 3.95 -25.91
CA GLY A 310 -9.37 5.14 -25.96
C GLY A 310 -10.75 4.88 -26.56
N THR A 311 -11.36 5.93 -27.09
CA THR A 311 -12.66 5.86 -27.79
C THR A 311 -12.53 5.23 -29.18
N GLU A 312 -11.40 5.43 -29.87
CA GLU A 312 -11.24 5.03 -31.29
C GLU A 312 -9.95 4.23 -31.57
N HIS A 313 -9.25 3.82 -30.51
CA HIS A 313 -7.98 3.12 -30.63
C HIS A 313 -7.75 2.13 -29.48
N ALA A 314 -6.87 1.16 -29.73
CA ALA A 314 -6.36 0.24 -28.72
C ALA A 314 -4.91 -0.18 -29.05
N ARG A 315 -4.10 -0.42 -28.04
CA ARG A 315 -2.75 -1.00 -28.18
C ARG A 315 -2.73 -2.42 -27.64
N ILE A 316 -2.11 -3.36 -28.36
CA ILE A 316 -1.96 -4.74 -27.89
C ILE A 316 -0.51 -5.17 -28.02
N LEU A 317 0.07 -5.65 -26.92
CA LEU A 317 1.45 -6.10 -26.85
C LEU A 317 1.53 -7.61 -26.66
N ILE A 318 2.45 -8.25 -27.37
CA ILE A 318 2.87 -9.63 -27.11
C ILE A 318 4.40 -9.74 -27.18
N ARG A 319 4.93 -10.77 -26.54
CA ARG A 319 6.25 -11.30 -26.83
C ARG A 319 6.16 -12.80 -27.09
N PRO A 320 6.31 -13.26 -28.33
CA PRO A 320 6.42 -14.69 -28.61
C PRO A 320 7.60 -15.32 -27.87
N GLY A 321 7.44 -16.61 -27.59
CA GLY A 321 8.53 -17.47 -27.14
C GLY A 321 9.74 -17.40 -28.08
N SER A 322 10.96 -17.56 -27.56
CA SER A 322 12.18 -17.42 -28.37
C SER A 322 12.30 -18.48 -29.47
N ASP A 323 11.58 -19.59 -29.35
CA ASP A 323 11.45 -20.63 -30.35
C ASP A 323 10.68 -20.19 -31.60
N LEU A 324 9.96 -19.07 -31.53
CA LEU A 324 9.16 -18.47 -32.62
C LEU A 324 9.77 -17.19 -33.20
N HIS A 325 10.99 -16.81 -32.79
CA HIS A 325 11.63 -15.57 -33.27
C HIS A 325 12.07 -15.58 -34.74
N ASP A 326 11.99 -16.73 -35.42
CA ASP A 326 12.11 -16.81 -36.88
C ASP A 326 10.86 -16.33 -37.62
N ARG A 327 9.73 -16.25 -36.92
CA ARG A 327 8.49 -15.68 -37.44
C ARG A 327 8.48 -14.18 -37.19
N THR A 328 9.16 -13.44 -38.06
CA THR A 328 9.43 -12.01 -37.82
C THR A 328 8.20 -11.12 -37.87
N THR A 329 7.18 -11.47 -38.67
CA THR A 329 5.97 -10.64 -38.85
C THR A 329 4.76 -11.35 -38.24
N TRP A 330 4.01 -10.62 -37.43
CA TRP A 330 2.80 -11.08 -36.75
C TRP A 330 1.61 -10.22 -37.14
N VAL A 331 0.42 -10.81 -37.07
CA VAL A 331 -0.85 -10.19 -37.45
C VAL A 331 -1.79 -10.26 -36.26
N CYS A 332 -2.30 -9.10 -35.84
CA CYS A 332 -3.44 -9.01 -34.93
C CYS A 332 -4.71 -8.83 -35.77
N THR A 333 -5.63 -9.77 -35.70
CA THR A 333 -6.95 -9.70 -36.33
C THR A 333 -8.00 -9.44 -35.27
N TYR A 334 -8.87 -8.47 -35.48
CA TYR A 334 -9.87 -8.02 -34.51
C TYR A 334 -11.22 -7.74 -35.16
N SER A 335 -12.31 -7.91 -34.42
CA SER A 335 -13.67 -7.68 -34.90
C SER A 335 -14.61 -7.34 -33.75
N SER A 336 -15.61 -6.50 -34.03
CA SER A 336 -16.77 -6.31 -33.16
C SER A 336 -17.92 -7.23 -33.62
N GLU A 337 -18.96 -7.39 -32.80
CA GLU A 337 -20.08 -8.27 -33.13
C GLU A 337 -20.82 -7.81 -34.40
N GLY A 338 -20.80 -8.66 -35.43
CA GLY A 338 -21.51 -8.42 -36.70
C GLY A 338 -20.75 -7.59 -37.73
N GLU A 339 -19.50 -7.20 -37.44
CA GLU A 339 -18.61 -6.52 -38.39
C GLU A 339 -17.58 -7.48 -39.02
N ASP A 340 -17.09 -7.13 -40.20
CA ASP A 340 -16.02 -7.88 -40.87
C ASP A 340 -14.69 -7.71 -40.09
N PRO A 341 -13.89 -8.78 -39.93
CA PRO A 341 -12.61 -8.68 -39.24
C PRO A 341 -11.63 -7.73 -39.94
N GLN A 342 -10.95 -6.94 -39.13
CA GLN A 342 -9.84 -6.07 -39.53
C GLN A 342 -8.52 -6.66 -39.02
N SER A 343 -7.40 -6.31 -39.65
CA SER A 343 -6.08 -6.81 -39.25
C SER A 343 -5.03 -5.71 -39.30
N VAL A 344 -4.06 -5.79 -38.39
CA VAL A 344 -2.84 -4.98 -38.39
C VAL A 344 -1.62 -5.88 -38.25
N GLU A 345 -0.59 -5.63 -39.06
CA GLU A 345 0.67 -6.35 -39.02
C GLU A 345 1.72 -5.55 -38.24
N ALA A 346 2.58 -6.26 -37.51
CA ALA A 346 3.72 -5.66 -36.84
C ALA A 346 4.88 -6.66 -36.74
N ASP A 347 6.11 -6.14 -36.75
CA ASP A 347 7.33 -6.94 -36.77
C ASP A 347 7.94 -7.11 -35.38
N LEU A 348 8.53 -8.28 -35.14
CA LEU A 348 9.47 -8.54 -34.05
C LEU A 348 10.75 -7.74 -34.28
N SER A 349 11.27 -7.14 -33.22
CA SER A 349 12.61 -6.54 -33.24
C SER A 349 13.47 -7.06 -32.11
N PRO A 350 14.68 -7.60 -32.37
CA PRO A 350 15.62 -7.92 -31.30
C PRO A 350 15.96 -6.70 -30.41
N SER A 351 15.85 -5.47 -30.93
CA SER A 351 16.16 -4.24 -30.18
C SER A 351 15.21 -3.99 -29.00
N ASN A 352 13.97 -4.47 -29.07
CA ASN A 352 12.93 -4.30 -28.04
C ASN A 352 12.63 -5.61 -27.28
N ASP A 353 13.62 -6.50 -27.23
CA ASP A 353 13.47 -7.87 -26.72
C ASP A 353 12.39 -8.68 -27.43
N SER A 354 12.26 -8.49 -28.76
CA SER A 354 11.33 -9.23 -29.62
C SER A 354 9.87 -9.12 -29.15
N THR A 355 9.49 -7.92 -28.70
CA THR A 355 8.12 -7.56 -28.36
C THR A 355 7.42 -6.93 -29.57
N VAL A 356 6.22 -7.39 -29.86
CA VAL A 356 5.35 -6.86 -30.92
C VAL A 356 4.30 -5.97 -30.27
N LEU A 357 4.13 -4.75 -30.82
CA LEU A 357 3.11 -3.81 -30.38
C LEU A 357 2.23 -3.48 -31.58
N PHE A 358 0.94 -3.81 -31.46
CA PHE A 358 -0.07 -3.52 -32.46
C PHE A 358 -0.82 -2.25 -32.08
N ASP A 359 -0.86 -1.29 -32.99
CA ASP A 359 -1.65 -0.06 -32.87
C ASP A 359 -2.93 -0.21 -33.71
N LEU A 360 -4.06 -0.39 -33.03
CA LEU A 360 -5.39 -0.50 -33.65
C LEU A 360 -6.03 0.90 -33.63
N ALA A 361 -6.55 1.35 -34.77
CA ALA A 361 -7.12 2.68 -34.92
C ALA A 361 -8.42 2.64 -35.74
N GLY A 362 -9.22 3.70 -35.64
CA GLY A 362 -10.52 3.79 -36.33
C GLY A 362 -11.57 2.85 -35.75
N LEU A 363 -11.46 2.54 -34.45
CA LEU A 363 -12.42 1.73 -33.73
C LEU A 363 -13.66 2.56 -33.39
N THR A 364 -14.78 1.89 -33.17
CA THR A 364 -16.02 2.53 -32.72
C THR A 364 -16.00 2.69 -31.21
N ALA A 365 -16.39 3.86 -30.69
CA ALA A 365 -16.48 4.13 -29.26
C ALA A 365 -17.51 3.23 -28.54
N GLY A 366 -17.29 2.96 -27.25
CA GLY A 366 -18.19 2.15 -26.42
C GLY A 366 -18.45 0.73 -26.95
N THR A 367 -17.54 0.17 -27.74
CA THR A 367 -17.74 -1.08 -28.48
C THR A 367 -16.80 -2.18 -28.00
N ALA A 368 -17.33 -3.39 -27.86
CA ALA A 368 -16.55 -4.57 -27.52
C ALA A 368 -15.93 -5.22 -28.76
N TYR A 369 -14.65 -5.58 -28.67
CA TYR A 369 -13.89 -6.25 -29.71
C TYR A 369 -13.33 -7.57 -29.19
N THR A 370 -13.24 -8.56 -30.07
CA THR A 370 -12.41 -9.75 -29.88
C THR A 370 -11.22 -9.68 -30.81
N TYR A 371 -10.09 -10.26 -30.42
CA TYR A 371 -8.90 -10.32 -31.25
C TYR A 371 -8.17 -11.65 -31.15
N SER A 372 -7.43 -11.98 -32.20
CA SER A 372 -6.53 -13.14 -32.30
C SER A 372 -5.22 -12.72 -32.96
N ILE A 373 -4.10 -13.27 -32.50
CA ILE A 373 -2.77 -12.95 -32.98
C ILE A 373 -2.09 -14.21 -33.50
N SER A 374 -1.53 -14.13 -34.70
CA SER A 374 -0.80 -15.25 -35.34
C SER A 374 0.38 -14.75 -36.17
N PRO A 375 1.36 -15.61 -36.48
CA PRO A 375 2.36 -15.30 -37.50
C PRO A 375 1.71 -14.99 -38.85
N ALA A 376 2.33 -14.09 -39.64
CA ALA A 376 1.85 -13.73 -40.97
C ALA A 376 1.91 -14.89 -41.99
N ASP A 377 2.77 -15.89 -41.76
CA ASP A 377 2.86 -17.09 -42.59
C ASP A 377 1.83 -18.17 -42.20
N GLY A 378 0.97 -17.88 -41.23
CA GLY A 378 -0.19 -18.69 -40.85
C GLY A 378 -0.23 -19.04 -39.37
N PRO A 379 -1.42 -19.44 -38.86
CA PRO A 379 -1.58 -19.84 -37.46
C PRO A 379 -0.77 -21.11 -37.15
N ILE A 380 -0.23 -21.16 -35.93
CA ILE A 380 0.46 -22.35 -35.42
C ILE A 380 -0.59 -23.28 -34.81
N PRO A 381 -0.71 -24.54 -35.26
CA PRO A 381 -1.70 -25.47 -34.73
C PRO A 381 -1.57 -25.64 -33.21
N GLY A 382 -2.67 -25.45 -32.48
CA GLY A 382 -2.71 -25.58 -31.02
C GLY A 382 -2.17 -24.38 -30.25
N LEU A 383 -1.82 -23.28 -30.93
CA LEU A 383 -1.47 -22.01 -30.31
C LEU A 383 -2.60 -20.99 -30.55
N ASP A 384 -3.38 -20.74 -29.50
CA ASP A 384 -4.43 -19.73 -29.51
C ASP A 384 -3.96 -18.52 -28.69
N VAL A 385 -3.55 -17.45 -29.38
CA VAL A 385 -3.17 -16.17 -28.76
C VAL A 385 -4.24 -15.15 -29.11
N GLY A 386 -4.94 -14.62 -28.13
CA GLY A 386 -6.04 -13.70 -28.37
C GLY A 386 -6.75 -13.30 -27.08
N GLY A 387 -7.80 -12.50 -27.23
CA GLY A 387 -8.57 -11.99 -26.11
C GLY A 387 -9.68 -11.05 -26.56
N SER A 388 -10.01 -10.09 -25.70
CA SER A 388 -11.03 -9.08 -25.98
C SER A 388 -10.66 -7.73 -25.37
N PHE A 389 -11.34 -6.68 -25.78
CA PHE A 389 -11.27 -5.39 -25.10
C PHE A 389 -12.54 -4.59 -25.39
N SER A 390 -12.70 -3.45 -24.73
CA SER A 390 -13.76 -2.51 -25.05
C SER A 390 -13.23 -1.09 -25.09
N THR A 391 -13.49 -0.40 -26.20
CA THR A 391 -13.20 1.03 -26.34
C THR A 391 -13.98 1.82 -25.30
N SER A 392 -13.42 2.96 -24.88
CA SER A 392 -14.10 3.86 -23.94
C SER A 392 -15.40 4.37 -24.54
N THR A 393 -16.43 4.60 -23.71
CA THR A 393 -17.58 5.40 -24.12
C THR A 393 -17.13 6.82 -24.51
N PRO A 394 -17.86 7.51 -25.41
CA PRO A 394 -17.62 8.91 -25.71
C PRO A 394 -17.55 9.75 -24.44
N HIS A 395 -16.69 10.77 -24.45
CA HIS A 395 -16.40 11.60 -23.27
C HIS A 395 -17.59 12.47 -22.80
N ASP A 396 -18.55 12.71 -23.68
CA ASP A 396 -19.76 13.51 -23.49
C ASP A 396 -21.00 12.67 -23.14
N GLU A 397 -20.89 11.34 -23.12
CA GLU A 397 -21.99 10.45 -22.76
C GLU A 397 -21.93 10.02 -21.27
N PRO A 398 -23.07 10.10 -20.54
CA PRO A 398 -23.17 9.56 -19.19
C PRO A 398 -22.83 8.07 -19.15
N THR A 399 -21.97 7.67 -18.23
CA THR A 399 -21.49 6.29 -18.12
C THR A 399 -21.16 5.92 -16.68
N LYS A 400 -21.13 4.61 -16.43
CA LYS A 400 -20.63 4.04 -15.19
C LYS A 400 -19.36 3.26 -15.49
N LEU A 401 -18.27 3.62 -14.83
CA LEU A 401 -16.96 3.02 -15.01
C LEU A 401 -16.44 2.45 -13.69
N VAL A 402 -15.89 1.24 -13.73
CA VAL A 402 -15.14 0.66 -12.62
C VAL A 402 -13.69 0.47 -13.05
N MET A 403 -12.75 1.10 -12.36
CA MET A 403 -11.31 0.94 -12.56
C MET A 403 -10.70 0.20 -11.37
N GLY A 404 -9.71 -0.65 -11.62
CA GLY A 404 -8.82 -1.19 -10.58
C GLY A 404 -7.51 -0.43 -10.54
N MET A 405 -6.92 -0.26 -9.36
CA MET A 405 -5.59 0.33 -9.18
C MET A 405 -4.82 -0.41 -8.07
N GLY A 406 -3.50 -0.52 -8.22
CA GLY A 406 -2.65 -1.04 -7.15
C GLY A 406 -1.16 -0.99 -7.46
N SER A 407 -0.35 -1.17 -6.43
CA SER A 407 1.12 -1.21 -6.51
C SER A 407 1.69 -2.37 -5.68
N CYS A 408 3.00 -2.58 -5.79
CA CYS A 408 3.74 -3.54 -4.98
C CYS A 408 3.22 -4.96 -5.20
N VAL A 409 3.58 -5.55 -6.35
CA VAL A 409 3.18 -6.91 -6.72
C VAL A 409 4.41 -7.81 -6.87
N TRP A 410 4.42 -8.90 -6.11
CA TRP A 410 5.44 -9.94 -6.26
C TRP A 410 5.19 -10.79 -7.51
N THR A 411 6.26 -11.30 -8.14
CA THR A 411 6.22 -12.16 -9.34
C THR A 411 5.76 -13.61 -9.08
N GLU A 412 4.91 -13.82 -8.07
CA GLU A 412 4.35 -15.11 -7.69
C GLU A 412 2.87 -15.22 -8.05
N ALA A 413 2.42 -16.46 -8.29
CA ALA A 413 1.01 -16.74 -8.59
C ALA A 413 0.11 -16.30 -7.42
N ASN A 414 -0.87 -15.44 -7.72
CA ASN A 414 -1.78 -14.86 -6.76
C ASN A 414 -3.16 -14.64 -7.39
N HIS A 415 -4.23 -15.08 -6.72
CA HIS A 415 -5.61 -14.92 -7.22
C HIS A 415 -6.19 -13.50 -7.02
N ILE A 416 -5.37 -12.52 -6.61
CA ILE A 416 -5.77 -11.11 -6.59
C ILE A 416 -6.17 -10.61 -7.99
N TRP A 417 -5.51 -11.10 -9.04
CA TRP A 417 -5.86 -10.77 -10.43
C TRP A 417 -7.24 -11.32 -10.81
N ASP A 418 -7.54 -12.57 -10.43
CA ASP A 418 -8.87 -13.17 -10.61
C ASP A 418 -9.94 -12.38 -9.84
N ARG A 419 -9.58 -11.87 -8.64
CA ARG A 419 -10.46 -11.02 -7.84
C ARG A 419 -10.77 -9.70 -8.53
N ILE A 420 -9.78 -9.03 -9.13
CA ILE A 420 -9.99 -7.77 -9.86
C ILE A 420 -10.99 -7.96 -11.00
N ILE A 421 -10.87 -9.05 -11.76
CA ILE A 421 -11.83 -9.41 -12.81
C ILE A 421 -13.23 -9.63 -12.20
N ALA A 422 -13.31 -10.39 -11.10
CA ALA A 422 -14.58 -10.72 -10.45
C ALA A 422 -15.31 -9.51 -9.84
N GLU A 423 -14.59 -8.45 -9.46
CA GLU A 423 -15.18 -7.19 -8.95
C GLU A 423 -15.62 -6.24 -10.09
N GLY A 424 -15.52 -6.69 -11.34
CA GLY A 424 -16.10 -6.03 -12.52
C GLY A 424 -15.29 -4.84 -13.03
N CYS A 425 -13.98 -4.77 -12.74
CA CYS A 425 -13.11 -3.72 -13.27
C CYS A 425 -13.07 -3.77 -14.81
N ASN A 426 -13.10 -2.60 -15.45
CA ASN A 426 -13.09 -2.40 -16.90
C ASN A 426 -11.76 -1.81 -17.41
N GLY A 427 -10.76 -1.73 -16.53
CA GLY A 427 -9.43 -1.21 -16.75
C GLY A 427 -8.61 -1.32 -15.46
N PHE A 428 -7.28 -1.42 -15.57
CA PHE A 428 -6.41 -1.54 -14.40
C PHE A 428 -5.16 -0.65 -14.52
N VAL A 429 -4.76 0.00 -13.42
CA VAL A 429 -3.55 0.82 -13.34
C VAL A 429 -2.55 0.19 -12.37
N MET A 430 -1.38 -0.15 -12.90
CA MET A 430 -0.21 -0.59 -12.11
C MET A 430 0.60 0.63 -11.72
N LEU A 431 0.66 0.94 -10.42
CA LEU A 431 1.28 2.18 -9.95
C LEU A 431 2.78 2.07 -9.68
N GLY A 432 3.38 0.89 -9.82
CA GLY A 432 4.81 0.69 -9.55
C GLY A 432 5.05 -0.48 -8.61
N ASP A 433 6.30 -0.91 -8.54
CA ASP A 433 6.74 -2.19 -8.01
C ASP A 433 6.04 -3.37 -8.68
N THR A 434 5.98 -3.32 -10.02
CA THR A 434 5.20 -4.21 -10.86
C THR A 434 5.97 -4.56 -12.14
N PRO A 435 7.09 -5.29 -12.08
CA PRO A 435 7.55 -6.08 -10.92
C PRO A 435 8.76 -5.50 -10.17
N TYR A 436 9.13 -6.14 -9.06
CA TYR A 436 10.37 -5.89 -8.34
C TYR A 436 11.61 -6.27 -9.17
N ILE A 437 12.27 -5.30 -9.82
CA ILE A 437 13.43 -5.53 -10.70
C ILE A 437 14.76 -5.56 -9.93
N ASP A 438 15.02 -4.61 -9.04
CA ASP A 438 16.21 -4.57 -8.18
C ASP A 438 17.55 -4.74 -8.90
N SER A 439 17.62 -4.25 -10.14
CA SER A 439 18.81 -4.33 -10.97
C SER A 439 18.76 -3.30 -12.08
N THR A 440 19.92 -2.75 -12.44
CA THR A 440 20.09 -1.92 -13.64
C THR A 440 20.70 -2.66 -14.82
N ASN A 441 20.85 -3.98 -14.71
CA ASN A 441 21.22 -4.83 -15.84
C ASN A 441 20.01 -5.02 -16.75
N LEU A 442 20.14 -4.65 -18.03
CA LEU A 442 19.05 -4.68 -19.00
C LEU A 442 18.46 -6.09 -19.20
N ASP A 443 19.30 -7.14 -19.26
CA ASP A 443 18.83 -8.50 -19.47
C ASP A 443 18.06 -9.02 -18.25
N VAL A 444 18.51 -8.66 -17.04
CA VAL A 444 17.79 -8.97 -15.79
C VAL A 444 16.45 -8.24 -15.76
N ALA A 445 16.43 -6.94 -16.08
CA ALA A 445 15.21 -6.13 -16.11
C ALA A 445 14.18 -6.68 -17.10
N ARG A 446 14.60 -6.99 -18.33
CA ARG A 446 13.76 -7.61 -19.36
C ARG A 446 13.25 -9.00 -18.95
N THR A 447 14.12 -9.82 -18.34
CA THR A 447 13.73 -11.15 -17.84
C THR A 447 12.65 -11.04 -16.78
N LYS A 448 12.76 -10.10 -15.84
CA LYS A 448 11.75 -9.89 -14.79
C LYS A 448 10.44 -9.33 -15.33
N GLN A 449 10.48 -8.38 -16.27
CA GLN A 449 9.29 -7.89 -16.96
C GLN A 449 8.56 -9.01 -17.71
N ARG A 450 9.31 -9.89 -18.39
CA ARG A 450 8.77 -11.06 -19.06
C ARG A 450 8.10 -12.03 -18.10
N ALA A 451 8.81 -12.43 -17.04
CA ALA A 451 8.32 -13.37 -16.04
C ALA A 451 7.04 -12.87 -15.33
N PHE A 452 6.91 -11.55 -15.18
CA PHE A 452 5.69 -10.93 -14.65
C PHE A 452 4.50 -11.11 -15.62
N LEU A 453 4.68 -10.79 -16.90
CA LEU A 453 3.61 -10.91 -17.90
C LEU A 453 3.34 -12.35 -18.37
N GLU A 454 4.20 -13.31 -18.01
CA GLU A 454 3.99 -14.75 -18.18
C GLU A 454 3.12 -15.36 -17.05
N GLN A 455 2.78 -14.62 -15.99
CA GLN A 455 1.94 -15.12 -14.90
C GLN A 455 0.50 -15.39 -15.40
N PRO A 456 -0.02 -16.63 -15.31
CA PRO A 456 -1.30 -16.99 -15.93
C PRO A 456 -2.48 -16.12 -15.51
N GLN A 457 -2.58 -15.79 -14.22
CA GLN A 457 -3.68 -14.95 -13.71
C GLN A 457 -3.56 -13.50 -14.18
N LEU A 458 -2.33 -12.99 -14.32
CA LEU A 458 -2.12 -11.65 -14.89
C LEU A 458 -2.44 -11.65 -16.39
N THR A 459 -1.96 -12.66 -17.13
CA THR A 459 -2.27 -12.80 -18.57
C THR A 459 -3.77 -12.90 -18.83
N ALA A 460 -4.53 -13.60 -17.96
CA ALA A 460 -5.99 -13.67 -18.05
C ALA A 460 -6.65 -12.28 -17.93
N LEU A 461 -6.13 -11.42 -17.05
CA LEU A 461 -6.58 -10.04 -16.93
C LEU A 461 -6.12 -9.20 -18.13
N THR A 462 -4.82 -9.17 -18.43
CA THR A 462 -4.24 -8.28 -19.44
C THR A 462 -4.71 -8.62 -20.85
N SER A 463 -5.11 -9.87 -21.13
CA SER A 463 -5.66 -10.25 -22.45
C SER A 463 -7.08 -9.73 -22.69
N THR A 464 -7.80 -9.33 -21.64
CA THR A 464 -9.23 -8.93 -21.71
C THR A 464 -9.52 -7.52 -21.21
N MET A 465 -8.59 -6.93 -20.45
CA MET A 465 -8.76 -5.67 -19.74
C MET A 465 -7.64 -4.69 -20.12
N PRO A 466 -7.97 -3.45 -20.52
CA PRO A 466 -6.97 -2.39 -20.71
C PRO A 466 -6.13 -2.14 -19.46
N THR A 467 -4.82 -2.04 -19.64
CA THR A 467 -3.86 -1.83 -18.56
C THR A 467 -2.90 -0.68 -18.84
N TRP A 468 -2.62 0.10 -17.80
CA TRP A 468 -1.63 1.18 -17.83
C TRP A 468 -0.66 1.00 -16.68
N ALA A 469 0.56 1.52 -16.84
CA ALA A 469 1.55 1.44 -15.79
C ALA A 469 2.38 2.71 -15.65
N THR A 470 2.75 3.02 -14.41
CA THR A 470 3.96 3.80 -14.08
C THR A 470 4.88 2.91 -13.25
N TRP A 471 6.03 3.42 -12.82
CA TRP A 471 6.99 2.70 -11.98
C TRP A 471 7.07 3.26 -10.57
N ASP A 472 7.74 2.50 -9.72
CA ASP A 472 8.34 2.99 -8.49
C ASP A 472 9.81 2.54 -8.38
N ASP A 473 10.43 2.61 -7.21
CA ASP A 473 11.87 2.39 -7.01
C ASP A 473 12.34 0.99 -7.40
N HIS A 474 11.58 -0.07 -7.11
CA HIS A 474 12.01 -1.43 -7.44
C HIS A 474 11.96 -1.74 -8.94
N ASP A 475 11.04 -1.16 -9.70
CA ASP A 475 11.06 -1.17 -11.17
C ASP A 475 12.22 -0.30 -11.71
N PHE A 476 12.49 0.83 -11.05
CA PHE A 476 13.52 1.79 -11.46
C PHE A 476 14.94 1.26 -11.23
N GLY A 477 15.16 0.45 -10.18
CA GLY A 477 16.37 -0.33 -10.02
C GLY A 477 16.71 -0.82 -8.60
N GLY A 478 15.96 -0.47 -7.56
CA GLY A 478 16.16 -0.96 -6.19
C GLY A 478 15.52 -0.08 -5.12
N ASN A 479 15.66 -0.45 -3.85
CA ASN A 479 15.08 0.30 -2.73
C ASN A 479 15.64 1.74 -2.65
N ASP A 480 14.77 2.73 -2.42
CA ASP A 480 15.10 4.14 -2.16
C ASP A 480 15.98 4.78 -3.26
N VAL A 481 15.85 4.36 -4.51
CA VAL A 481 16.66 4.92 -5.61
C VAL A 481 16.03 6.15 -6.25
N HIS A 482 16.89 7.02 -6.79
CA HIS A 482 16.52 8.32 -7.36
C HIS A 482 17.12 8.50 -8.76
N GLY A 483 16.83 9.63 -9.39
CA GLY A 483 17.18 9.93 -10.78
C GLY A 483 18.69 9.95 -11.08
N ASP A 484 19.56 9.98 -10.07
CA ASP A 484 21.01 9.85 -10.21
C ASP A 484 21.51 8.40 -10.33
N LEU A 485 20.60 7.41 -10.28
CA LEU A 485 20.92 5.99 -10.42
C LEU A 485 21.64 5.67 -11.74
N VAL A 486 22.84 5.11 -11.59
CA VAL A 486 23.64 4.63 -12.74
C VAL A 486 22.94 3.43 -13.39
N GLY A 487 22.64 3.56 -14.68
CA GLY A 487 21.99 2.51 -15.46
C GLY A 487 20.47 2.61 -15.55
N LYS A 488 19.83 3.65 -14.96
CA LYS A 488 18.36 3.87 -15.03
C LYS A 488 17.76 3.79 -16.44
N ARG A 489 18.53 4.14 -17.47
CA ARG A 489 18.10 4.07 -18.87
C ARG A 489 17.78 2.63 -19.30
N ASN A 490 18.49 1.63 -18.76
CA ASN A 490 18.20 0.22 -19.01
C ASN A 490 16.82 -0.18 -18.45
N ASN A 491 16.47 0.26 -17.24
CA ASN A 491 15.17 0.00 -16.63
C ASN A 491 14.04 0.69 -17.41
N ARG A 492 14.28 1.92 -17.87
CA ARG A 492 13.35 2.60 -18.79
C ARG A 492 13.15 1.81 -20.08
N THR A 493 14.22 1.38 -20.73
CA THR A 493 14.13 0.54 -21.94
C THR A 493 13.32 -0.73 -21.65
N ALA A 494 13.61 -1.43 -20.55
CA ALA A 494 12.87 -2.65 -20.18
C ALA A 494 11.37 -2.39 -19.92
N LEU A 495 11.00 -1.30 -19.24
CA LEU A 495 9.60 -0.96 -19.01
C LEU A 495 8.89 -0.62 -20.32
N VAL A 496 9.49 0.22 -21.16
CA VAL A 496 8.94 0.64 -22.46
C VAL A 496 8.79 -0.54 -23.43
N ASP A 497 9.69 -1.52 -23.38
CA ASP A 497 9.61 -2.74 -24.19
C ASP A 497 8.38 -3.59 -23.83
N TYR A 498 7.93 -3.57 -22.58
CA TYR A 498 6.90 -4.46 -22.02
C TYR A 498 5.64 -3.74 -21.53
N ARG A 499 5.41 -2.49 -21.96
CA ARG A 499 4.18 -1.73 -21.70
C ARG A 499 3.59 -1.19 -22.99
N ALA A 500 2.28 -0.94 -22.96
CA ALA A 500 1.51 -0.44 -24.09
C ALA A 500 0.76 0.86 -23.72
N ASN A 501 1.40 1.74 -22.95
CA ASN A 501 0.91 3.11 -22.72
C ASN A 501 0.88 3.90 -24.03
N ALA A 502 0.08 4.98 -24.11
CA ALA A 502 0.07 5.88 -25.28
C ALA A 502 1.38 6.67 -25.43
N ILE A 503 1.92 7.15 -24.30
CA ILE A 503 3.07 8.04 -24.22
C ILE A 503 4.09 7.46 -23.22
N PHE A 504 5.38 7.63 -23.54
CA PHE A 504 6.52 7.17 -22.73
C PHE A 504 7.46 8.35 -22.38
N GLY A 505 6.95 9.37 -21.70
CA GLY A 505 7.70 10.59 -21.40
C GLY A 505 7.99 11.41 -22.66
N HIS A 506 9.23 11.90 -22.81
CA HIS A 506 9.63 12.82 -23.88
C HIS A 506 11.02 12.53 -24.46
N ASP A 507 11.37 13.19 -25.56
CA ASP A 507 12.71 13.18 -26.13
C ASP A 507 13.62 14.29 -25.56
N ALA A 508 14.83 14.45 -26.07
CA ALA A 508 15.78 15.44 -25.57
C ALA A 508 15.35 16.91 -25.81
N ASP A 509 14.41 17.16 -26.71
CA ASP A 509 13.91 18.49 -27.04
C ASP A 509 12.63 18.84 -26.23
N GLY A 510 12.13 17.92 -25.42
CA GLY A 510 10.92 18.11 -24.61
C GLY A 510 9.63 17.58 -25.26
N GLU A 511 9.71 16.95 -26.44
CA GLU A 511 8.54 16.50 -27.19
C GLU A 511 8.07 15.13 -26.73
N GLN A 512 6.74 14.94 -26.61
CA GLN A 512 6.15 13.68 -26.13
C GLN A 512 6.48 12.50 -27.05
N LEU A 513 6.87 11.38 -26.45
CA LEU A 513 7.19 10.15 -27.18
C LEU A 513 6.00 9.19 -27.23
N THR A 514 5.46 8.96 -28.42
CA THR A 514 4.42 7.94 -28.69
C THR A 514 4.99 6.60 -29.18
N VAL A 515 6.31 6.57 -29.45
CA VAL A 515 7.05 5.40 -29.94
C VAL A 515 8.06 4.90 -28.91
N ARG A 516 8.32 3.59 -28.93
CA ARG A 516 9.30 2.95 -28.06
C ARG A 516 10.72 3.29 -28.53
N THR A 517 11.48 4.00 -27.72
CA THR A 517 12.86 4.40 -28.03
C THR A 517 13.72 4.49 -26.78
N GLU A 518 14.98 4.06 -26.90
CA GLU A 518 15.99 4.15 -25.84
C GLU A 518 16.40 5.61 -25.56
N ALA A 519 16.18 6.53 -26.51
CA ALA A 519 16.58 7.93 -26.39
C ALA A 519 15.71 8.74 -25.42
N GLY A 520 14.51 8.27 -25.10
CA GLY A 520 13.56 9.05 -24.31
C GLY A 520 13.93 9.20 -22.83
N GLU A 521 13.21 10.12 -22.18
CA GLU A 521 13.39 10.56 -20.81
C GLU A 521 12.06 10.53 -20.05
N GLY A 522 12.10 9.94 -18.85
CA GLY A 522 10.92 9.63 -18.05
C GLY A 522 9.95 8.64 -18.69
N ILE A 523 8.89 8.30 -17.97
CA ILE A 523 7.81 7.43 -18.46
C ILE A 523 6.41 8.01 -18.21
N TYR A 524 6.33 9.26 -17.77
CA TYR A 524 5.05 9.90 -17.45
C TYR A 524 4.10 9.88 -18.65
N SER A 525 2.81 9.79 -18.35
CA SER A 525 1.76 9.57 -19.35
C SER A 525 0.41 10.00 -18.81
N SER A 526 -0.60 10.12 -19.66
CA SER A 526 -1.98 10.25 -19.19
C SER A 526 -2.94 9.53 -20.13
N PHE A 527 -4.11 9.19 -19.61
CA PHE A 527 -5.19 8.62 -20.40
C PHE A 527 -6.55 8.99 -19.79
N ARG A 528 -7.57 9.06 -20.64
CA ARG A 528 -8.96 9.23 -20.21
C ARG A 528 -9.77 8.00 -20.55
N ARG A 529 -10.56 7.53 -19.58
CA ARG A 529 -11.56 6.47 -19.79
C ARG A 529 -12.85 6.92 -19.11
N GLY A 530 -13.90 7.08 -19.92
CA GLY A 530 -15.18 7.62 -19.46
C GLY A 530 -15.01 8.91 -18.64
N PRO A 531 -15.48 8.93 -17.37
CA PRO A 531 -15.48 10.13 -16.54
C PRO A 531 -14.17 10.34 -15.76
N ILE A 532 -13.18 9.45 -15.91
CA ILE A 532 -11.92 9.51 -15.18
C ILE A 532 -10.78 9.80 -16.16
N GLU A 533 -9.99 10.83 -15.87
CA GLU A 533 -8.69 11.07 -16.50
C GLU A 533 -7.58 10.84 -15.47
N VAL A 534 -6.59 10.02 -15.83
CA VAL A 534 -5.49 9.62 -14.96
C VAL A 534 -4.20 10.24 -15.49
N PHE A 535 -3.51 10.99 -14.65
CA PHE A 535 -2.19 11.56 -14.89
C PHE A 535 -1.16 10.70 -14.16
N LEU A 536 -0.43 9.87 -14.92
CA LEU A 536 0.62 9.00 -14.41
C LEU A 536 1.92 9.80 -14.28
N ILE A 537 2.23 10.17 -13.05
CA ILE A 537 3.41 10.95 -12.69
C ILE A 537 4.57 9.98 -12.45
N ASP A 538 5.69 10.24 -13.11
CA ASP A 538 6.99 9.62 -12.87
C ASP A 538 7.73 10.40 -11.76
N PRO A 539 7.88 9.86 -10.54
CA PRO A 539 8.58 10.54 -9.45
C PRO A 539 10.07 10.18 -9.40
N ARG A 540 10.58 9.33 -10.30
CA ARG A 540 11.91 8.72 -10.18
C ARG A 540 12.90 9.32 -11.16
N TRP A 541 12.56 9.46 -12.45
CA TRP A 541 13.55 9.76 -13.49
C TRP A 541 14.34 11.05 -13.27
N PHE A 542 13.65 12.14 -12.92
CA PHE A 542 14.24 13.47 -12.74
C PHE A 542 14.66 13.74 -11.31
N SER A 543 14.36 12.85 -10.37
CA SER A 543 14.57 13.14 -8.96
C SER A 543 16.05 13.38 -8.66
N ARG A 544 16.36 14.47 -7.94
CA ARG A 544 17.70 14.86 -7.46
C ARG A 544 18.76 15.23 -8.50
N ILE A 545 18.47 15.18 -9.80
CA ILE A 545 19.49 15.46 -10.83
C ILE A 545 19.62 16.94 -11.20
N SER A 546 18.69 17.79 -10.76
CA SER A 546 18.72 19.24 -10.99
C SER A 546 18.03 20.02 -9.86
N PRO A 547 18.22 21.36 -9.79
CA PRO A 547 17.38 22.22 -8.97
C PRO A 547 15.89 22.08 -9.32
N SER A 548 15.03 22.30 -8.32
CA SER A 548 13.58 22.29 -8.50
C SER A 548 13.09 23.53 -9.25
N TRP A 549 12.07 23.33 -10.09
CA TRP A 549 11.32 24.41 -10.75
C TRP A 549 10.45 25.21 -9.78
N ALA A 550 10.05 24.63 -8.63
CA ALA A 550 9.25 25.30 -7.61
C ALA A 550 10.12 26.07 -6.59
N ASP A 551 11.27 25.51 -6.21
CA ASP A 551 12.25 26.16 -5.32
C ASP A 551 13.69 25.85 -5.81
N PRO A 552 14.36 26.78 -6.52
CA PRO A 552 15.70 26.55 -7.05
C PRO A 552 16.78 26.27 -5.99
N ALA A 553 16.50 26.48 -4.69
CA ALA A 553 17.42 26.11 -3.61
C ALA A 553 17.31 24.63 -3.21
N LYS A 554 16.31 23.91 -3.71
CA LYS A 554 16.04 22.49 -3.41
C LYS A 554 16.19 21.63 -4.67
N GLN A 555 16.20 20.31 -4.47
CA GLN A 555 16.25 19.33 -5.56
C GLN A 555 14.86 19.07 -6.16
N THR A 556 14.82 18.77 -7.46
CA THR A 556 13.56 18.41 -8.14
C THR A 556 13.13 16.97 -7.88
N ALA A 557 11.84 16.69 -7.98
CA ALA A 557 11.28 15.34 -8.09
C ALA A 557 11.02 14.99 -9.56
N ILE A 558 10.18 15.79 -10.23
CA ILE A 558 9.64 15.47 -11.56
C ILE A 558 10.29 16.25 -12.71
N GLY A 559 11.07 17.29 -12.43
CA GLY A 559 11.70 18.13 -13.44
C GLY A 559 10.72 19.08 -14.17
N GLU A 560 11.29 20.08 -14.83
CA GLU A 560 10.53 21.19 -15.45
C GLU A 560 9.68 20.74 -16.64
N VAL A 561 10.17 19.81 -17.47
CA VAL A 561 9.44 19.35 -18.68
C VAL A 561 8.17 18.58 -18.29
N GLN A 562 8.25 17.69 -17.31
CA GLN A 562 7.09 16.96 -16.81
C GLN A 562 6.11 17.89 -16.08
N TRP A 563 6.61 18.92 -15.39
CA TRP A 563 5.76 19.94 -14.79
C TRP A 563 4.97 20.72 -15.85
N ALA A 564 5.63 21.23 -16.89
CA ALA A 564 4.96 21.93 -17.99
C ALA A 564 3.89 21.06 -18.68
N TRP A 565 4.21 19.78 -18.90
CA TRP A 565 3.27 18.79 -19.39
C TRP A 565 2.04 18.64 -18.47
N LEU A 566 2.25 18.52 -17.16
CA LEU A 566 1.16 18.33 -16.20
C LEU A 566 0.22 19.53 -16.17
N GLN A 567 0.76 20.76 -16.22
CA GLN A 567 -0.04 21.98 -16.29
C GLN A 567 -0.92 22.01 -17.56
N GLU A 568 -0.36 21.71 -18.73
CA GLU A 568 -1.10 21.64 -19.99
C GLU A 568 -2.25 20.62 -19.90
N LYS A 569 -1.95 19.42 -19.41
CA LYS A 569 -2.92 18.33 -19.33
C LYS A 569 -4.04 18.60 -18.32
N LEU A 570 -3.71 19.17 -17.16
CA LEU A 570 -4.72 19.54 -16.16
C LEU A 570 -5.66 20.64 -16.65
N LEU A 571 -5.13 21.67 -17.30
CA LEU A 571 -5.94 22.76 -17.86
C LEU A 571 -6.82 22.30 -19.04
N ALA A 572 -6.36 21.32 -19.81
CA ALA A 572 -7.11 20.78 -20.95
C ALA A 572 -8.20 19.76 -20.55
N SER A 573 -8.06 19.11 -19.40
CA SER A 573 -8.93 17.99 -18.99
C SER A 573 -10.35 18.46 -18.63
N THR A 574 -11.33 17.93 -19.36
CA THR A 574 -12.77 18.10 -19.07
C THR A 574 -13.38 16.93 -18.28
N ALA A 575 -12.57 15.96 -17.83
CA ALA A 575 -13.06 14.82 -17.06
C ALA A 575 -13.68 15.28 -15.71
N PRO A 576 -14.85 14.73 -15.31
CA PRO A 576 -15.43 14.95 -13.98
C PRO A 576 -14.49 14.59 -12.83
N PHE A 577 -13.69 13.54 -13.00
CA PHE A 577 -12.73 13.07 -12.01
C PHE A 577 -11.32 13.01 -12.61
N LYS A 578 -10.34 13.56 -11.88
CA LYS A 578 -8.95 13.74 -12.30
C LYS A 578 -8.04 13.11 -11.25
N VAL A 579 -7.25 12.12 -11.66
CA VAL A 579 -6.39 11.35 -10.74
C VAL A 579 -4.94 11.77 -10.92
N LEU A 580 -4.33 12.35 -9.90
CA LEU A 580 -2.87 12.50 -9.85
C LEU A 580 -2.28 11.21 -9.26
N ALA A 581 -1.77 10.35 -10.12
CA ALA A 581 -1.36 8.98 -9.76
C ALA A 581 0.16 8.83 -9.85
N THR A 582 0.76 8.27 -8.81
CA THR A 582 2.21 8.04 -8.73
C THR A 582 2.51 6.75 -7.94
N GLY A 583 3.68 6.14 -8.15
CA GLY A 583 4.08 4.96 -7.38
C GLY A 583 4.41 5.28 -5.94
N MET A 584 5.07 6.42 -5.76
CA MET A 584 5.48 6.96 -4.48
C MET A 584 4.30 7.42 -3.62
N ILE A 585 4.47 7.46 -2.29
CA ILE A 585 3.47 8.06 -1.38
C ILE A 585 3.51 9.60 -1.42
N TRP A 586 2.34 10.25 -1.37
CA TRP A 586 2.20 11.71 -1.38
C TRP A 586 2.58 12.40 -0.04
N ASP A 587 2.65 11.62 1.03
CA ASP A 587 2.93 12.04 2.41
C ASP A 587 4.40 11.89 2.79
N ASP A 588 4.77 12.37 3.97
CA ASP A 588 6.04 12.04 4.63
C ASP A 588 5.91 10.68 5.33
N LYS A 589 6.83 9.75 5.04
CA LYS A 589 6.90 8.43 5.69
C LYS A 589 7.22 8.52 7.19
N GLN A 590 7.70 9.68 7.67
CA GLN A 590 8.17 9.94 9.04
C GLN A 590 9.28 8.98 9.50
N ASN A 591 10.15 8.59 8.58
CA ASN A 591 11.32 7.75 8.85
C ASN A 591 12.59 8.42 8.29
N ALA A 592 13.64 7.64 8.06
CA ALA A 592 14.91 8.14 7.50
C ALA A 592 14.99 8.02 5.96
N GLU A 593 13.98 7.39 5.34
CA GLU A 593 13.87 7.29 3.89
C GLU A 593 13.50 8.66 3.32
N SER A 594 13.64 8.83 2.01
CA SER A 594 13.52 10.13 1.35
C SER A 594 12.95 10.01 -0.07
N ASP A 595 12.28 8.90 -0.29
CA ASP A 595 11.56 8.49 -1.48
C ASP A 595 10.06 8.66 -1.23
N ASP A 596 9.69 9.89 -0.85
CA ASP A 596 8.32 10.29 -0.64
C ASP A 596 8.09 11.73 -1.08
N TRP A 597 6.84 12.12 -1.31
CA TRP A 597 6.55 13.51 -1.69
C TRP A 597 6.67 14.46 -0.50
N GLY A 598 6.76 13.97 0.74
CA GLY A 598 7.16 14.78 1.90
C GLY A 598 8.55 15.41 1.73
N THR A 599 9.49 14.65 1.18
CA THR A 599 10.84 15.10 0.81
C THR A 599 10.80 16.19 -0.26
N TYR A 600 9.82 16.12 -1.17
CA TYR A 600 9.61 17.05 -2.27
C TYR A 600 8.39 17.96 -2.06
N ALA A 601 8.08 18.30 -0.79
CA ALA A 601 6.89 19.06 -0.45
C ALA A 601 6.79 20.40 -1.20
N HIS A 602 7.91 21.03 -1.56
CA HIS A 602 7.93 22.26 -2.37
C HIS A 602 7.36 22.07 -3.79
N GLU A 603 7.58 20.92 -4.44
CA GLU A 603 6.95 20.63 -5.74
C GLU A 603 5.53 20.11 -5.56
N ARG A 604 5.28 19.26 -4.56
CA ARG A 604 3.93 18.80 -4.23
C ARG A 604 2.99 19.99 -3.99
N ASP A 605 3.38 20.89 -3.11
CA ASP A 605 2.55 22.01 -2.71
C ASP A 605 2.35 22.98 -3.88
N ALA A 606 3.35 23.17 -4.75
CA ALA A 606 3.20 23.95 -5.97
C ALA A 606 2.23 23.32 -6.99
N ILE A 607 2.22 21.98 -7.12
CA ILE A 607 1.22 21.27 -7.94
C ILE A 607 -0.18 21.49 -7.36
N LEU A 608 -0.36 21.36 -6.06
CA LEU A 608 -1.65 21.55 -5.39
C LEU A 608 -2.11 23.02 -5.44
N ASP A 609 -1.19 23.97 -5.32
CA ASP A 609 -1.46 25.40 -5.46
C ASP A 609 -1.91 25.74 -6.87
N PHE A 610 -1.30 25.14 -7.90
CA PHE A 610 -1.76 25.30 -9.27
C PHE A 610 -3.19 24.79 -9.48
N VAL A 611 -3.55 23.63 -8.90
CA VAL A 611 -4.93 23.12 -8.91
C VAL A 611 -5.90 24.13 -8.27
N ALA A 612 -5.51 24.69 -7.13
CA ALA A 612 -6.31 25.68 -6.39
C ALA A 612 -6.46 27.00 -7.18
N GLU A 613 -5.35 27.56 -7.66
CA GLU A 613 -5.27 28.83 -8.39
C GLU A 613 -6.11 28.79 -9.66
N HIS A 614 -6.06 27.68 -10.40
CA HIS A 614 -6.83 27.49 -11.62
C HIS A 614 -8.22 26.90 -11.39
N ARG A 615 -8.64 26.72 -10.12
CA ARG A 615 -9.96 26.20 -9.75
C ARG A 615 -10.31 24.91 -10.51
N ILE A 616 -9.35 23.98 -10.56
CA ILE A 616 -9.54 22.72 -11.29
C ILE A 616 -10.33 21.75 -10.40
N SER A 617 -11.55 21.41 -10.83
CA SER A 617 -12.44 20.48 -10.12
C SER A 617 -12.07 19.01 -10.33
N GLY A 618 -12.52 18.15 -9.43
CA GLY A 618 -12.47 16.70 -9.56
C GLY A 618 -11.12 16.06 -9.24
N VAL A 619 -10.13 16.80 -8.75
CA VAL A 619 -8.77 16.31 -8.49
C VAL A 619 -8.71 15.54 -7.18
N PHE A 620 -8.13 14.34 -7.23
CA PHE A 620 -7.72 13.57 -6.06
C PHE A 620 -6.41 12.82 -6.32
N LEU A 621 -5.77 12.37 -5.25
CA LEU A 621 -4.43 11.78 -5.27
C LEU A 621 -4.49 10.26 -5.14
N VAL A 622 -3.62 9.54 -5.86
CA VAL A 622 -3.40 8.11 -5.67
C VAL A 622 -1.90 7.82 -5.58
N GLY A 623 -1.50 6.99 -4.61
CA GLY A 623 -0.11 6.63 -4.33
C GLY A 623 0.04 5.17 -3.89
N GLY A 624 1.29 4.67 -3.85
CA GLY A 624 1.63 3.28 -3.53
C GLY A 624 2.68 3.14 -2.43
N ASP A 625 3.75 2.38 -2.72
CA ASP A 625 4.99 2.23 -1.93
C ASP A 625 4.86 1.60 -0.53
N ILE A 626 4.20 2.24 0.42
CA ILE A 626 4.41 2.01 1.87
C ILE A 626 3.86 0.69 2.46
N HIS A 627 3.30 -0.19 1.63
CA HIS A 627 2.67 -1.46 2.03
C HIS A 627 1.62 -1.32 3.15
N VAL A 628 0.82 -0.25 3.11
CA VAL A 628 -0.33 0.00 3.99
C VAL A 628 -1.41 0.71 3.18
N SER A 629 -2.63 0.17 3.20
CA SER A 629 -3.77 0.77 2.50
C SER A 629 -4.39 1.87 3.35
N ARG A 630 -4.55 3.08 2.80
CA ARG A 630 -5.04 4.26 3.55
C ARG A 630 -5.92 5.17 2.71
N ALA A 631 -6.81 5.89 3.39
CA ALA A 631 -7.53 7.03 2.84
C ALA A 631 -7.32 8.26 3.73
N LEU A 632 -6.94 9.38 3.13
CA LEU A 632 -6.71 10.66 3.82
C LEU A 632 -7.55 11.76 3.17
N ASN A 633 -8.07 12.68 3.98
CA ASN A 633 -8.76 13.90 3.54
C ASN A 633 -8.04 15.14 4.12
N TYR A 634 -7.38 15.91 3.26
CA TYR A 634 -6.61 17.09 3.65
C TYR A 634 -7.47 18.34 3.90
N GLY A 635 -8.79 18.22 3.89
CA GLY A 635 -9.71 19.35 3.93
C GLY A 635 -9.59 20.20 2.67
N PRO A 636 -9.97 21.49 2.70
CA PRO A 636 -10.15 22.35 1.53
C PRO A 636 -8.85 22.81 0.83
N ARG A 637 -7.82 21.96 0.76
CA ARG A 637 -6.45 22.27 0.30
C ARG A 637 -6.39 22.84 -1.11
N VAL A 638 -7.33 22.44 -1.98
CA VAL A 638 -7.41 22.87 -3.38
C VAL A 638 -8.68 23.67 -3.69
N GLY A 639 -9.28 24.27 -2.65
CA GLY A 639 -10.58 24.93 -2.71
C GLY A 639 -11.79 24.00 -2.46
N TYR A 640 -11.51 22.73 -2.20
CA TYR A 640 -12.43 21.68 -1.76
C TYR A 640 -11.65 20.54 -1.10
N ASP A 641 -12.36 19.62 -0.46
CA ASP A 641 -11.76 18.48 0.26
C ASP A 641 -10.88 17.62 -0.65
N LEU A 642 -9.57 17.65 -0.42
CA LEU A 642 -8.61 16.88 -1.20
C LEU A 642 -8.43 15.49 -0.62
N TRP A 643 -8.84 14.48 -1.38
CA TRP A 643 -8.66 13.08 -1.02
C TRP A 643 -7.35 12.50 -1.56
N GLN A 644 -6.74 11.62 -0.76
CA GLN A 644 -5.67 10.71 -1.19
C GLN A 644 -6.01 9.26 -0.88
N PHE A 645 -5.77 8.39 -1.86
CA PHE A 645 -5.95 6.95 -1.76
C PHE A 645 -4.60 6.23 -1.91
N ILE A 646 -4.17 5.52 -0.87
CA ILE A 646 -2.94 4.72 -0.87
C ILE A 646 -3.30 3.26 -1.12
N VAL A 647 -2.70 2.64 -2.14
CA VAL A 647 -3.16 1.37 -2.72
C VAL A 647 -2.09 0.26 -2.76
N SER A 648 -1.26 0.22 -1.71
CA SER A 648 -0.28 -0.83 -1.45
C SER A 648 -0.63 -1.62 -0.17
N PRO A 649 -0.23 -2.90 -0.03
CA PRO A 649 0.41 -3.75 -1.03
C PRO A 649 -0.58 -4.72 -1.71
N MET A 650 -0.36 -5.00 -3.00
CA MET A 650 -0.99 -6.15 -3.67
C MET A 650 -0.25 -7.48 -3.39
N HIS A 651 0.93 -7.43 -2.78
CA HIS A 651 1.71 -8.60 -2.33
C HIS A 651 1.43 -8.97 -0.86
N SER A 652 2.12 -10.01 -0.38
CA SER A 652 1.87 -10.64 0.93
C SER A 652 2.52 -9.95 2.12
N SER A 653 3.52 -9.11 1.90
CA SER A 653 4.26 -8.44 2.96
C SER A 653 3.70 -7.03 3.18
N VAL A 654 3.58 -6.67 4.45
CA VAL A 654 3.06 -5.39 4.94
C VAL A 654 4.16 -4.71 5.74
N ILE A 655 4.14 -3.37 5.84
CA ILE A 655 5.10 -2.62 6.66
C ILE A 655 4.35 -1.85 7.75
N PRO A 656 4.02 -2.48 8.89
CA PRO A 656 3.21 -1.86 9.94
C PRO A 656 3.82 -0.57 10.51
N SER A 657 5.15 -0.42 10.47
CA SER A 657 5.85 0.78 10.94
C SER A 657 5.58 2.03 10.09
N LEU A 658 5.17 1.86 8.82
CA LEU A 658 4.78 2.96 7.93
C LEU A 658 3.29 3.33 8.06
N ASN A 659 2.54 2.66 8.94
CA ASN A 659 1.21 3.08 9.34
C ASN A 659 1.26 4.23 10.35
N VAL A 660 1.88 5.34 9.96
CA VAL A 660 2.16 6.48 10.82
C VAL A 660 0.88 7.31 11.09
N PRO A 661 0.65 7.80 12.31
CA PRO A 661 -0.44 8.72 12.59
C PRO A 661 -0.39 9.95 11.68
N HIS A 662 -1.55 10.37 11.17
CA HIS A 662 -1.66 11.57 10.35
C HIS A 662 -2.98 12.29 10.67
N PRO A 663 -2.99 13.63 10.83
CA PRO A 663 -4.20 14.38 11.21
C PRO A 663 -5.35 14.24 10.21
N SER A 664 -5.02 14.07 8.93
CA SER A 664 -5.98 13.85 7.82
C SER A 664 -6.40 12.40 7.62
N LEU A 665 -5.93 11.46 8.46
CA LEU A 665 -6.21 10.04 8.27
C LEU A 665 -7.69 9.72 8.55
N VAL A 666 -8.38 9.17 7.55
CA VAL A 666 -9.77 8.71 7.68
C VAL A 666 -9.82 7.20 7.90
N HIS A 667 -9.09 6.45 7.06
CA HIS A 667 -9.01 5.00 7.15
C HIS A 667 -7.57 4.50 6.96
N SER A 668 -7.23 3.42 7.64
CA SER A 668 -5.96 2.70 7.45
C SER A 668 -6.14 1.21 7.70
N ALA A 669 -5.45 0.38 6.93
CA ALA A 669 -5.37 -1.06 7.11
C ALA A 669 -3.99 -1.60 6.73
N VAL A 670 -3.41 -2.37 7.66
CA VAL A 670 -2.18 -3.13 7.46
C VAL A 670 -2.57 -4.53 6.99
N GLU A 671 -3.12 -4.61 5.78
CA GLU A 671 -3.69 -5.83 5.19
C GLU A 671 -2.93 -6.18 3.90
N PRO A 672 -2.49 -7.43 3.72
CA PRO A 672 -1.83 -7.86 2.49
C PRO A 672 -2.83 -8.08 1.34
N HIS A 673 -2.32 -8.08 0.12
CA HIS A 673 -3.08 -8.44 -1.09
C HIS A 673 -4.32 -7.59 -1.33
N VAL A 674 -4.19 -6.26 -1.18
CA VAL A 674 -5.28 -5.30 -1.37
C VAL A 674 -5.09 -4.53 -2.66
N PHE A 675 -6.19 -4.32 -3.39
CA PHE A 675 -6.25 -3.38 -4.50
C PHE A 675 -7.40 -2.39 -4.28
N LEU A 676 -7.35 -1.26 -4.99
CA LEU A 676 -8.43 -0.27 -5.02
C LEU A 676 -9.37 -0.54 -6.19
N ARG A 677 -10.66 -0.63 -5.88
CA ARG A 677 -11.75 -0.54 -6.85
C ARG A 677 -12.32 0.88 -6.82
N LEU A 678 -12.21 1.58 -7.93
CA LEU A 678 -12.70 2.94 -8.11
C LEU A 678 -13.91 2.93 -9.06
N GLU A 679 -15.08 3.31 -8.56
CA GLU A 679 -16.32 3.38 -9.32
C GLU A 679 -16.74 4.83 -9.51
N ALA A 680 -16.85 5.27 -10.76
CA ALA A 680 -17.36 6.59 -11.13
C ALA A 680 -18.67 6.44 -11.90
N ASP A 681 -19.67 7.24 -11.57
CA ASP A 681 -21.00 7.18 -12.17
C ASP A 681 -21.49 8.59 -12.52
N THR A 682 -21.50 8.92 -13.81
CA THR A 682 -22.03 10.19 -14.35
C THR A 682 -23.47 10.06 -14.84
N THR A 683 -24.13 8.92 -14.59
CA THR A 683 -25.57 8.75 -14.90
C THR A 683 -26.48 9.37 -13.83
N VAL A 684 -25.88 9.89 -12.75
CA VAL A 684 -26.52 10.55 -11.61
C VAL A 684 -25.96 11.97 -11.43
N GLU A 685 -26.73 12.83 -10.76
CA GLU A 685 -26.37 14.23 -10.49
C GLU A 685 -26.50 14.53 -8.98
N PRO A 686 -25.44 15.02 -8.29
CA PRO A 686 -24.07 15.15 -8.81
C PRO A 686 -23.47 13.78 -9.19
N ALA A 687 -22.49 13.78 -10.09
CA ALA A 687 -21.80 12.54 -10.49
C ALA A 687 -21.01 12.00 -9.30
N THR A 688 -21.03 10.68 -9.10
CA THR A 688 -20.47 10.05 -7.88
C THR A 688 -19.15 9.35 -8.13
N LEU A 689 -18.29 9.33 -7.12
CA LEU A 689 -17.03 8.60 -7.07
C LEU A 689 -16.96 7.77 -5.79
N LYS A 690 -16.67 6.48 -5.92
CA LYS A 690 -16.57 5.55 -4.80
C LYS A 690 -15.29 4.74 -4.89
N ALA A 691 -14.48 4.84 -3.84
CA ALA A 691 -13.21 4.14 -3.67
C ALA A 691 -13.38 3.02 -2.64
N THR A 692 -13.12 1.77 -3.02
CA THR A 692 -13.26 0.59 -2.15
C THR A 692 -11.98 -0.23 -2.17
N TRP A 693 -11.40 -0.49 -1.00
CA TRP A 693 -10.23 -1.37 -0.86
C TRP A 693 -10.71 -2.80 -0.66
N ILE A 694 -10.23 -3.70 -1.52
CA ILE A 694 -10.68 -5.09 -1.56
C ILE A 694 -9.46 -5.99 -1.53
N ASN A 695 -9.43 -6.97 -0.60
CA ASN A 695 -8.37 -7.96 -0.60
C ASN A 695 -8.64 -9.10 -1.61
N ARG A 696 -7.63 -9.94 -1.89
CA ARG A 696 -7.75 -11.06 -2.85
C ARG A 696 -8.94 -12.01 -2.56
N ASP A 697 -9.36 -12.13 -1.31
CA ASP A 697 -10.46 -13.00 -0.89
C ASP A 697 -11.84 -12.34 -1.01
N GLY A 698 -11.89 -11.06 -1.44
CA GLY A 698 -13.12 -10.30 -1.66
C GLY A 698 -13.64 -9.58 -0.41
N VAL A 699 -12.82 -9.49 0.65
CA VAL A 699 -13.17 -8.69 1.83
C VAL A 699 -13.04 -7.22 1.48
N ARG A 700 -14.13 -6.46 1.66
CA ARG A 700 -14.10 -4.99 1.57
C ARG A 700 -13.53 -4.45 2.88
N ILE A 701 -12.37 -3.80 2.82
CA ILE A 701 -11.60 -3.36 3.98
C ILE A 701 -12.18 -2.03 4.52
N PHE A 702 -12.26 -1.02 3.66
CA PHE A 702 -12.99 0.22 3.90
C PHE A 702 -13.37 0.87 2.56
N GLU A 703 -14.21 1.90 2.66
CA GLU A 703 -14.79 2.59 1.51
C GLU A 703 -14.92 4.08 1.78
N VAL A 704 -14.63 4.88 0.75
CA VAL A 704 -14.85 6.32 0.73
C VAL A 704 -15.73 6.65 -0.48
N ALA A 705 -16.67 7.58 -0.29
CA ALA A 705 -17.50 8.09 -1.37
C ALA A 705 -17.46 9.63 -1.37
N THR A 706 -17.50 10.21 -2.56
CA THR A 706 -17.59 11.65 -2.81
C THR A 706 -18.33 11.88 -4.13
N ASP A 707 -18.48 13.13 -4.54
CA ASP A 707 -19.18 13.51 -5.77
C ASP A 707 -18.59 14.79 -6.37
N THR A 708 -19.08 15.17 -7.55
CA THR A 708 -18.57 16.36 -8.26
C THR A 708 -18.83 17.67 -7.52
N ASP A 709 -19.87 17.77 -6.69
CA ASP A 709 -20.13 18.99 -5.91
C ASP A 709 -19.12 19.13 -4.77
N GLN A 710 -18.82 18.02 -4.10
CA GLN A 710 -17.80 17.96 -3.06
C GLN A 710 -16.37 18.14 -3.59
N LEU A 711 -16.12 17.76 -4.85
CA LEU A 711 -14.85 17.96 -5.54
C LEU A 711 -14.82 19.23 -6.41
N SER A 712 -15.65 20.22 -6.10
CA SER A 712 -15.71 21.50 -6.83
C SER A 712 -15.22 22.67 -6.00
N PRO A 713 -14.40 23.58 -6.56
CA PRO A 713 -13.92 24.77 -5.87
C PRO A 713 -15.05 25.64 -5.32
N GLN A 714 -15.11 25.75 -4.00
CA GLN A 714 -16.06 26.58 -3.29
C GLN A 714 -15.59 28.05 -3.28
N ASP A 715 -16.52 29.00 -3.39
CA ASP A 715 -16.24 30.44 -3.31
C ASP A 715 -16.03 30.92 -1.88
N ALA A 716 -16.56 30.18 -0.92
CA ALA A 716 -16.36 30.44 0.49
C ALA A 716 -16.34 29.11 1.25
N TRP A 717 -15.79 29.14 2.45
CA TRP A 717 -15.94 28.03 3.39
C TRP A 717 -15.93 28.55 4.81
N VAL A 718 -16.55 27.78 5.70
CA VAL A 718 -16.50 27.99 7.15
C VAL A 718 -15.73 26.87 7.82
N ALA A 719 -15.11 27.19 8.95
CA ALA A 719 -14.27 26.25 9.68
C ALA A 719 -14.53 26.32 11.19
N PHE A 720 -14.32 25.19 11.85
CA PHE A 720 -14.15 25.12 13.30
C PHE A 720 -12.65 25.17 13.63
N GLU A 721 -12.20 26.27 14.23
CA GLU A 721 -10.79 26.52 14.51
C GLU A 721 -10.33 25.89 15.83
N GLY A 722 -11.27 25.54 16.70
CA GLY A 722 -10.99 24.88 17.97
C GLY A 722 -11.97 25.28 19.07
N ALA A 723 -11.89 24.57 20.19
CA ALA A 723 -12.58 24.93 21.42
C ALA A 723 -11.64 24.76 22.61
N THR A 724 -11.80 25.63 23.61
CA THR A 724 -11.34 25.30 24.96
C THR A 724 -12.11 24.09 25.46
N GLU A 725 -11.51 23.27 26.33
CA GLU A 725 -12.22 22.14 26.93
C GLU A 725 -13.55 22.58 27.57
N LEU A 726 -14.65 21.94 27.17
CA LEU A 726 -16.00 22.30 27.61
C LEU A 726 -16.44 21.44 28.81
N VAL A 727 -17.04 22.08 29.81
CA VAL A 727 -17.56 21.44 31.03
C VAL A 727 -19.05 21.74 31.16
N ALA A 728 -19.84 20.76 31.57
CA ALA A 728 -21.29 20.91 31.81
C ALA A 728 -21.58 22.11 32.73
N GLY A 729 -22.38 23.07 32.27
CA GLY A 729 -22.81 24.23 33.06
C GLY A 729 -21.77 25.34 33.22
N GLU A 730 -20.62 25.26 32.55
CA GLU A 730 -19.59 26.30 32.60
C GLU A 730 -19.35 26.94 31.22
N GLU A 731 -18.97 28.22 31.20
CA GLU A 731 -18.59 28.90 29.96
C GLU A 731 -17.25 28.38 29.43
N GLY A 732 -17.20 28.10 28.13
CA GLY A 732 -16.00 27.87 27.34
C GLY A 732 -15.99 28.72 26.07
N VAL A 733 -14.88 28.73 25.36
CA VAL A 733 -14.70 29.46 24.10
C VAL A 733 -14.61 28.48 22.95
N VAL A 734 -15.39 28.71 21.90
CA VAL A 734 -15.28 28.05 20.59
C VAL A 734 -14.87 29.10 19.58
N THR A 735 -13.94 28.77 18.69
CA THR A 735 -13.49 29.67 17.62
C THR A 735 -13.89 29.08 16.27
N THR A 736 -14.45 29.91 15.40
CA THR A 736 -14.81 29.55 14.02
C THR A 736 -14.29 30.60 13.06
N SER A 737 -14.25 30.29 11.77
CA SER A 737 -13.91 31.28 10.76
C SER A 737 -14.72 31.14 9.48
N PHE A 738 -14.73 32.21 8.70
CA PHE A 738 -15.19 32.28 7.33
C PHE A 738 -14.03 32.73 6.45
N THR A 739 -13.79 32.04 5.34
CA THR A 739 -12.73 32.37 4.38
C THR A 739 -13.34 32.62 3.01
N ASN A 740 -13.00 33.75 2.40
CA ASN A 740 -13.33 34.01 1.00
C ASN A 740 -12.30 33.30 0.10
N ASN A 741 -12.75 32.29 -0.63
CA ASN A 741 -11.94 31.50 -1.56
C ASN A 741 -12.28 31.78 -3.04
N SER A 742 -13.12 32.77 -3.29
CA SER A 742 -13.42 33.28 -4.62
C SER A 742 -12.32 34.22 -5.11
N THR A 743 -12.33 34.52 -6.42
CA THR A 743 -11.46 35.55 -7.01
C THR A 743 -12.01 36.98 -6.83
N GLU A 744 -13.21 37.11 -6.28
CA GLU A 744 -13.96 38.35 -6.14
C GLU A 744 -14.00 38.77 -4.65
N VAL A 745 -14.46 39.99 -4.36
CA VAL A 745 -14.76 40.40 -2.99
C VAL A 745 -16.12 39.85 -2.61
N LEU A 746 -16.23 39.20 -1.46
CA LEU A 746 -17.52 38.83 -0.87
C LEU A 746 -18.00 39.93 0.08
N THR A 747 -19.31 40.16 0.15
CA THR A 747 -19.93 41.18 1.03
C THR A 747 -21.02 40.58 1.91
N ASP A 748 -21.47 41.35 2.91
CA ASP A 748 -22.59 40.99 3.78
C ASP A 748 -22.41 39.61 4.46
N ILE A 749 -21.18 39.33 4.90
CA ILE A 749 -20.85 38.05 5.51
C ILE A 749 -21.42 38.00 6.92
N SER A 750 -22.09 36.89 7.26
CA SER A 750 -22.55 36.61 8.61
C SER A 750 -22.27 35.17 9.01
N MET A 751 -21.82 34.96 10.24
CA MET A 751 -21.51 33.67 10.82
C MET A 751 -22.52 33.31 11.91
N ALA A 752 -22.83 32.03 12.02
CA ALA A 752 -23.65 31.44 13.07
C ALA A 752 -23.00 30.16 13.60
N LEU A 753 -23.20 29.89 14.90
CA LEU A 753 -22.81 28.63 15.54
C LEU A 753 -24.05 27.98 16.16
N THR A 754 -24.46 26.86 15.57
CA THR A 754 -25.52 26.02 16.12
C THR A 754 -24.92 25.03 17.10
N VAL A 755 -25.46 25.01 18.31
CA VAL A 755 -25.06 24.11 19.41
C VAL A 755 -26.23 23.21 19.83
N PRO A 756 -25.98 22.13 20.59
CA PRO A 756 -27.04 21.21 21.03
C PRO A 756 -28.17 21.91 21.79
N GLU A 757 -29.35 21.28 21.79
CA GLU A 757 -30.50 21.78 22.53
C GLU A 757 -30.18 21.99 24.02
N GLY A 758 -30.59 23.14 24.56
CA GLY A 758 -30.35 23.52 25.95
C GLY A 758 -28.96 24.12 26.24
N TRP A 759 -28.07 24.16 25.25
CA TRP A 759 -26.80 24.88 25.33
C TRP A 759 -26.99 26.31 24.83
N THR A 760 -26.10 27.21 25.19
CA THR A 760 -26.08 28.58 24.66
C THR A 760 -24.76 28.85 23.96
N ALA A 761 -24.81 29.54 22.82
CA ALA A 761 -23.64 30.07 22.12
C ALA A 761 -23.89 31.56 21.82
N VAL A 762 -22.96 32.42 22.23
CA VAL A 762 -23.04 33.87 22.00
C VAL A 762 -21.72 34.34 21.42
N ALA A 763 -21.74 35.03 20.29
CA ALA A 763 -20.54 35.60 19.69
C ALA A 763 -19.91 36.62 20.68
N SER A 764 -18.66 36.39 21.03
CA SER A 764 -17.85 37.29 21.87
C SER A 764 -16.97 38.24 21.04
N THR A 765 -16.82 37.99 19.74
CA THR A 765 -16.23 38.90 18.76
C THR A 765 -17.19 39.09 17.58
N ASP A 766 -16.80 39.90 16.59
CA ASP A 766 -17.64 40.13 15.40
C ASP A 766 -17.96 38.80 14.70
N ALA A 767 -19.24 38.62 14.41
CA ALA A 767 -19.80 37.52 13.65
C ALA A 767 -20.40 37.98 12.31
N ALA A 768 -20.22 39.27 11.96
CA ALA A 768 -20.63 39.83 10.70
C ALA A 768 -19.50 40.72 10.15
N PHE A 769 -19.22 40.58 8.85
CA PHE A 769 -18.15 41.30 8.16
C PHE A 769 -18.74 41.98 6.93
N GLU A 770 -18.47 43.28 6.76
CA GLU A 770 -19.01 44.06 5.63
C GLU A 770 -18.51 43.52 4.30
N SER A 771 -17.22 43.21 4.23
CA SER A 771 -16.59 42.56 3.10
C SER A 771 -15.35 41.78 3.51
N LEU A 772 -15.00 40.77 2.70
CA LEU A 772 -13.75 40.05 2.78
C LEU A 772 -13.17 39.96 1.37
N ALA A 773 -11.93 40.44 1.20
CA ALA A 773 -11.21 40.32 -0.06
C ALA A 773 -10.89 38.85 -0.38
N ALA A 774 -10.54 38.56 -1.64
CA ALA A 774 -10.10 37.22 -2.04
C ALA A 774 -8.94 36.74 -1.16
N GLY A 775 -9.08 35.55 -0.58
CA GLY A 775 -8.12 34.95 0.37
C GLY A 775 -8.22 35.49 1.81
N GLU A 776 -9.08 36.46 2.10
CA GLU A 776 -9.24 37.01 3.44
C GLU A 776 -10.08 36.10 4.35
N LYS A 777 -9.73 36.06 5.64
CA LYS A 777 -10.35 35.24 6.67
C LYS A 777 -10.94 36.11 7.78
N GLY A 778 -12.24 35.99 8.01
CA GLY A 778 -12.93 36.52 9.20
C GLY A 778 -12.98 35.44 10.30
N THR A 779 -12.67 35.80 11.54
CA THR A 779 -12.69 34.85 12.69
C THR A 779 -13.67 35.32 13.75
N THR A 780 -14.47 34.39 14.27
CA THR A 780 -15.45 34.63 15.33
C THR A 780 -15.19 33.71 16.53
N SER A 781 -15.03 34.29 17.71
CA SER A 781 -15.04 33.56 18.98
C SER A 781 -16.45 33.57 19.57
N TRP A 782 -16.86 32.44 20.14
CA TRP A 782 -18.16 32.19 20.74
C TRP A 782 -17.98 31.79 22.19
N THR A 783 -18.66 32.47 23.10
CA THR A 783 -18.87 31.97 24.46
C THR A 783 -19.95 30.90 24.43
N VAL A 784 -19.58 29.66 24.70
CA VAL A 784 -20.47 28.50 24.70
C VAL A 784 -20.65 27.99 26.13
N THR A 785 -21.90 27.80 26.54
CA THR A 785 -22.25 27.22 27.85
C THR A 785 -23.03 25.93 27.62
N PRO A 786 -22.41 24.77 27.88
CA PRO A 786 -23.11 23.50 27.87
C PRO A 786 -24.20 23.43 28.93
N ALA A 787 -25.29 22.72 28.64
CA ALA A 787 -26.35 22.49 29.64
C ALA A 787 -25.78 21.87 30.93
N ALA A 788 -26.23 22.35 32.08
CA ALA A 788 -25.83 21.77 33.36
C ALA A 788 -26.24 20.29 33.45
N GLY A 789 -25.32 19.42 33.85
CA GLY A 789 -25.55 17.97 33.91
C GLY A 789 -25.55 17.24 32.56
N ALA A 790 -25.10 17.88 31.47
CA ALA A 790 -24.91 17.21 30.19
C ALA A 790 -23.93 16.02 30.33
N PRO A 791 -24.26 14.82 29.81
CA PRO A 791 -23.39 13.65 29.91
C PRO A 791 -22.07 13.83 29.15
N GLN A 792 -21.03 13.13 29.61
CA GLN A 792 -19.73 13.09 28.93
C GLN A 792 -19.84 12.29 27.62
N GLN A 793 -19.86 13.01 26.51
CA GLN A 793 -19.82 12.46 25.16
C GLN A 793 -19.41 13.56 24.17
N ALA A 794 -19.26 13.20 22.89
CA ALA A 794 -19.14 14.15 21.81
C ALA A 794 -20.52 14.72 21.42
N TYR A 795 -20.59 16.03 21.23
CA TYR A 795 -21.81 16.73 20.85
C TYR A 795 -21.65 17.40 19.48
N PRO A 796 -22.68 17.42 18.62
CA PRO A 796 -22.61 18.05 17.31
C PRO A 796 -22.62 19.57 17.40
N PHE A 797 -21.83 20.20 16.54
CA PHE A 797 -21.76 21.64 16.32
C PHE A 797 -21.84 21.89 14.81
N THR A 798 -22.59 22.91 14.41
CA THR A 798 -22.66 23.35 13.00
C THR A 798 -22.27 24.80 12.92
N VAL A 799 -21.21 25.09 12.15
CA VAL A 799 -20.84 26.44 11.77
C VAL A 799 -21.56 26.77 10.47
N THR A 800 -22.20 27.92 10.38
CA THR A 800 -22.83 28.39 9.14
C THR A 800 -22.31 29.78 8.80
N GLY A 801 -22.10 30.05 7.51
CA GLY A 801 -21.68 31.33 6.98
C GLY A 801 -22.54 31.72 5.78
N ALA A 802 -23.24 32.84 5.86
CA ALA A 802 -23.96 33.44 4.73
C ALA A 802 -23.17 34.63 4.19
N PHE A 803 -23.23 34.85 2.87
CA PHE A 803 -22.50 35.92 2.18
C PHE A 803 -23.20 36.34 0.90
N THR A 804 -22.76 37.44 0.30
CA THR A 804 -23.16 37.87 -1.05
C THR A 804 -21.93 37.89 -1.96
N SER A 805 -22.04 37.22 -3.10
CA SER A 805 -21.07 37.23 -4.20
C SER A 805 -21.61 38.01 -5.40
N ALA A 806 -20.82 38.12 -6.47
CA ALA A 806 -21.27 38.68 -7.74
C ALA A 806 -22.48 37.93 -8.33
N ASP A 807 -22.59 36.63 -8.06
CA ASP A 807 -23.66 35.75 -8.55
C ASP A 807 -24.89 35.72 -7.63
N GLY A 808 -24.83 36.38 -6.46
CA GLY A 808 -25.93 36.51 -5.51
C GLY A 808 -25.59 36.02 -4.10
N ALA A 809 -26.63 35.83 -3.29
CA ALA A 809 -26.48 35.34 -1.91
C ALA A 809 -26.09 33.86 -1.89
N GLY A 810 -25.11 33.51 -1.07
CA GLY A 810 -24.61 32.16 -0.83
C GLY A 810 -24.58 31.80 0.65
N GLU A 811 -24.54 30.51 0.94
CA GLU A 811 -24.43 29.96 2.30
C GLU A 811 -23.52 28.73 2.28
N VAL A 812 -22.67 28.61 3.31
CA VAL A 812 -21.76 27.49 3.53
C VAL A 812 -21.91 26.98 4.95
N SER A 813 -21.70 25.69 5.17
CA SER A 813 -21.78 25.10 6.50
C SER A 813 -20.70 24.04 6.73
N PHE A 814 -20.32 23.87 8.00
CA PHE A 814 -19.35 22.88 8.44
C PHE A 814 -19.82 22.24 9.74
N ASP A 815 -19.97 20.92 9.72
CA ASP A 815 -20.35 20.12 10.88
C ASP A 815 -19.13 19.52 11.57
N THR A 816 -19.13 19.53 12.90
CA THR A 816 -18.10 18.89 13.72
C THR A 816 -18.69 18.37 15.02
N THR A 817 -17.87 17.71 15.83
CA THR A 817 -18.25 17.34 17.20
C THR A 817 -17.23 17.82 18.22
N VAL A 818 -17.70 18.22 19.40
CA VAL A 818 -16.85 18.64 20.52
C VAL A 818 -17.13 17.73 21.72
N ALA A 819 -16.07 17.13 22.27
CA ALA A 819 -16.18 16.30 23.46
C ALA A 819 -16.30 17.15 24.73
N LEU A 820 -17.28 16.80 25.56
CA LEU A 820 -17.40 17.37 26.91
C LEU A 820 -16.47 16.64 27.87
N LEU A 821 -15.80 17.36 28.77
CA LEU A 821 -15.03 16.75 29.86
C LEU A 821 -15.94 16.01 30.85
N PRO A 822 -15.41 14.99 31.57
CA PRO A 822 -16.14 14.36 32.67
C PRO A 822 -16.59 15.39 33.72
N GLU A 823 -17.81 15.25 34.24
CA GLU A 823 -18.33 16.14 35.28
C GLU A 823 -17.34 16.25 36.46
N GLY A 824 -17.05 17.49 36.86
CA GLY A 824 -16.13 17.77 37.95
C GLY A 824 -14.66 17.63 37.60
N THR A 825 -14.28 17.52 36.32
CA THR A 825 -12.88 17.67 35.89
C THR A 825 -12.60 19.13 35.58
N LEU A 826 -11.53 19.68 36.15
CA LEU A 826 -11.07 21.02 35.81
C LEU A 826 -10.34 20.96 34.45
N PRO A 827 -10.67 21.84 33.49
CA PRO A 827 -9.95 21.97 32.24
C PRO A 827 -8.45 22.18 32.45
N GLN A 828 -7.61 21.40 31.77
CA GLN A 828 -6.15 21.58 31.79
C GLN A 828 -5.74 22.96 31.30
N SER A 829 -6.44 23.48 30.30
CA SER A 829 -6.30 24.83 29.74
C SER A 829 -6.47 25.97 30.76
N ARG A 830 -7.05 25.70 31.93
CA ARG A 830 -7.20 26.67 33.03
C ARG A 830 -6.18 26.50 34.15
N LEU A 831 -5.39 25.42 34.12
CA LEU A 831 -4.36 25.17 35.10
C LEU A 831 -3.08 25.95 34.77
N SER A 832 -2.27 26.22 35.78
CA SER A 832 -0.94 26.81 35.60
C SER A 832 0.05 26.23 36.59
N ILE A 833 1.34 26.19 36.24
CA ILE A 833 2.38 25.76 37.18
C ILE A 833 2.68 26.91 38.15
N ALA A 834 2.29 26.72 39.41
CA ALA A 834 2.58 27.62 40.51
C ALA A 834 3.99 27.40 41.10
N GLY A 835 4.58 26.23 40.88
CA GLY A 835 5.97 25.93 41.23
C GLY A 835 6.30 24.44 41.09
N VAL A 836 7.58 24.11 41.08
CA VAL A 836 8.07 22.72 40.99
C VAL A 836 9.37 22.57 41.79
N SER A 837 9.66 21.36 42.31
CA SER A 837 10.93 21.06 42.96
C SER A 837 12.12 21.13 41.99
N SER A 838 11.94 20.53 40.81
CA SER A 838 12.87 20.57 39.68
C SER A 838 12.18 20.10 38.41
N ASP A 839 12.70 20.52 37.27
CA ASP A 839 12.30 20.03 35.95
C ASP A 839 13.50 20.01 34.99
N GLU A 840 13.37 19.23 33.92
CA GLU A 840 14.32 19.18 32.81
C GLU A 840 13.82 20.08 31.67
N LYS A 841 14.36 21.30 31.57
CA LYS A 841 13.97 22.24 30.52
C LYS A 841 14.89 22.14 29.29
N PRO A 842 14.35 22.35 28.07
CA PRO A 842 12.93 22.57 27.75
C PRO A 842 12.15 21.26 27.55
N ALA A 843 12.84 20.13 27.40
CA ALA A 843 12.27 18.89 26.87
C ALA A 843 11.19 18.26 27.77
N ASP A 844 11.33 18.30 29.10
CA ASP A 844 10.40 17.65 30.05
C ASP A 844 9.96 18.63 31.14
N ALA A 845 9.64 19.87 30.74
CA ALA A 845 9.26 20.96 31.64
C ALA A 845 7.97 20.67 32.43
N ALA A 846 7.79 21.32 33.58
CA ALA A 846 6.65 21.08 34.48
C ALA A 846 5.28 21.31 33.82
N GLU A 847 5.21 22.22 32.85
CA GLU A 847 3.99 22.55 32.10
C GLU A 847 3.43 21.34 31.32
N LYS A 848 4.29 20.38 30.96
CA LYS A 848 3.89 19.13 30.29
C LYS A 848 3.09 18.18 31.18
N ALA A 849 2.97 18.45 32.49
CA ALA A 849 2.12 17.67 33.38
C ALA A 849 0.64 18.11 33.32
N ILE A 850 0.33 19.20 32.62
CA ILE A 850 -1.01 19.81 32.54
C ILE A 850 -1.31 20.30 31.12
N ASP A 851 -0.67 19.70 30.10
CA ASP A 851 -0.85 20.13 28.70
C ASP A 851 -1.95 19.33 27.98
N GLY A 852 -2.52 18.33 28.66
CA GLY A 852 -3.60 17.49 28.14
C GLY A 852 -3.11 16.34 27.26
N SER A 853 -1.80 16.10 27.17
CA SER A 853 -1.21 15.05 26.34
C SER A 853 -0.62 13.92 27.18
N ALA A 854 -1.04 12.68 26.90
CA ALA A 854 -0.44 11.50 27.51
C ALA A 854 0.98 11.18 26.95
N GLU A 855 1.35 11.79 25.83
CA GLU A 855 2.60 11.53 25.10
C GLU A 855 3.75 12.44 25.57
N SER A 856 3.43 13.61 26.11
CA SER A 856 4.39 14.47 26.81
C SER A 856 4.43 14.11 28.30
N PHE A 857 5.45 14.60 29.01
CA PHE A 857 5.54 14.44 30.45
C PHE A 857 6.45 15.50 31.06
N TRP A 858 6.13 15.89 32.28
CA TRP A 858 7.10 16.52 33.18
C TRP A 858 8.05 15.46 33.70
N HIS A 859 9.34 15.79 33.72
CA HIS A 859 10.37 15.00 34.40
C HIS A 859 11.23 15.92 35.26
N THR A 860 11.49 15.48 36.49
CA THR A 860 12.50 16.08 37.37
C THR A 860 13.86 16.11 36.69
N ARG A 861 14.71 17.06 37.06
CA ARG A 861 16.01 17.25 36.41
C ARG A 861 16.83 15.97 36.47
N TRP A 862 17.21 15.44 35.31
CA TRP A 862 17.85 14.14 35.17
C TRP A 862 19.21 14.20 34.49
N SER A 863 19.50 15.24 33.71
CA SER A 863 20.78 15.37 33.00
C SER A 863 21.86 16.03 33.86
N THR A 864 21.61 17.26 34.34
CA THR A 864 22.60 18.12 34.97
C THR A 864 22.24 18.40 36.41
N ASN A 865 23.08 18.01 37.37
CA ASN A 865 22.77 18.07 38.80
C ASN A 865 21.41 17.41 39.13
N PRO A 866 21.30 16.07 38.94
CA PRO A 866 20.07 15.32 39.20
C PRO A 866 19.46 15.61 40.57
N ALA A 867 18.18 15.93 40.62
CA ALA A 867 17.48 16.19 41.87
C ALA A 867 17.05 14.89 42.55
N SER A 868 17.03 14.88 43.89
CA SER A 868 16.57 13.74 44.70
C SER A 868 15.22 14.03 45.36
N TYR A 869 14.48 12.97 45.70
CA TYR A 869 13.23 13.06 46.43
C TYR A 869 13.37 13.79 47.79
N PRO A 870 12.31 14.47 48.28
CA PRO A 870 10.96 14.54 47.71
C PRO A 870 10.85 15.49 46.51
N HIS A 871 10.07 15.07 45.51
CA HIS A 871 9.77 15.87 44.33
C HIS A 871 8.36 16.42 44.41
N TRP A 872 8.11 17.63 43.94
CA TRP A 872 6.77 18.20 44.00
C TRP A 872 6.46 19.10 42.82
N ILE A 873 5.18 19.15 42.47
CA ILE A 873 4.60 20.07 41.49
C ILE A 873 3.37 20.73 42.12
N ALA A 874 3.32 22.05 42.05
CA ALA A 874 2.21 22.87 42.53
C ALA A 874 1.49 23.49 41.34
N ILE A 875 0.18 23.30 41.29
CA ILE A 875 -0.68 23.69 40.18
C ILE A 875 -1.69 24.72 40.69
N GLY A 876 -1.74 25.88 40.05
CA GLY A 876 -2.78 26.89 40.22
C GLY A 876 -4.01 26.53 39.40
N LEU A 877 -5.19 26.68 39.99
CA LEU A 877 -6.45 26.17 39.44
C LEU A 877 -7.22 27.20 38.59
N GLY A 878 -6.64 28.37 38.31
CA GLY A 878 -7.31 29.45 37.58
C GLY A 878 -8.47 30.14 38.32
N GLY A 879 -8.74 29.75 39.57
CA GLY A 879 -9.82 30.27 40.41
C GLY A 879 -10.01 29.44 41.68
N GLU A 880 -10.98 29.82 42.52
CA GLU A 880 -11.35 28.98 43.66
C GLU A 880 -12.28 27.84 43.22
N HIS A 881 -11.95 26.64 43.66
CA HIS A 881 -12.70 25.41 43.38
C HIS A 881 -12.90 24.64 44.69
N THR A 882 -14.01 23.94 44.81
CA THR A 882 -14.18 22.89 45.82
C THR A 882 -13.58 21.62 45.24
N VAL A 883 -12.32 21.34 45.60
CA VAL A 883 -11.51 20.25 45.03
C VAL A 883 -11.77 18.97 45.82
N ASP A 884 -12.07 17.87 45.14
CA ASP A 884 -12.38 16.57 45.75
C ASP A 884 -11.47 15.42 45.26
N GLY A 885 -10.58 15.69 44.32
CA GLY A 885 -9.61 14.69 43.88
C GLY A 885 -8.57 15.20 42.90
N MET A 886 -7.65 14.31 42.57
CA MET A 886 -6.72 14.46 41.46
C MET A 886 -6.50 13.11 40.77
N THR A 887 -6.15 13.11 39.50
CA THR A 887 -5.71 11.91 38.79
C THR A 887 -4.25 12.08 38.39
N TYR A 888 -3.43 11.09 38.74
CA TYR A 888 -2.03 11.00 38.31
C TYR A 888 -1.93 10.02 37.15
N LEU A 889 -1.42 10.51 36.01
CA LEU A 889 -1.01 9.68 34.88
C LEU A 889 0.53 9.57 34.88
N PRO A 890 1.09 8.38 35.11
CA PRO A 890 2.52 8.16 34.97
C PRO A 890 2.97 8.35 33.51
N ARG A 891 4.27 8.58 33.28
CA ARG A 891 4.86 8.53 31.93
C ARG A 891 4.52 7.23 31.20
N GLN A 892 4.00 7.33 29.97
CA GLN A 892 3.50 6.18 29.21
C GLN A 892 4.62 5.28 28.68
N ALA A 893 5.66 5.86 28.06
CA ALA A 893 6.82 5.12 27.56
C ALA A 893 7.98 5.11 28.58
N GLY A 894 8.50 3.94 28.95
CA GLY A 894 9.60 3.79 29.92
C GLY A 894 9.17 3.88 31.39
N THR A 895 10.07 3.53 32.32
CA THR A 895 9.75 3.46 33.76
C THR A 895 10.36 4.58 34.61
N ASN A 896 11.28 5.36 34.04
CA ASN A 896 11.96 6.44 34.75
C ASN A 896 11.02 7.62 34.99
N GLY A 897 11.01 8.14 36.22
CA GLY A 897 10.13 9.25 36.64
C GLY A 897 8.78 8.83 37.23
N ARG A 898 8.41 7.55 37.25
CA ARG A 898 7.11 7.12 37.83
C ARG A 898 7.11 7.20 39.36
N ILE A 899 6.26 8.04 39.93
CA ILE A 899 6.11 8.24 41.37
C ILE A 899 5.42 7.00 41.98
N LYS A 900 5.89 6.56 43.15
CA LYS A 900 5.27 5.49 43.93
C LYS A 900 4.48 6.08 45.10
N ASP A 901 5.14 6.51 46.17
CA ASP A 901 4.48 7.05 47.35
C ASP A 901 4.26 8.56 47.21
N TYR A 902 3.10 9.07 47.65
CA TYR A 902 2.70 10.47 47.45
C TYR A 902 2.03 11.12 48.66
N GLN A 903 2.03 12.44 48.65
CA GLN A 903 1.20 13.31 49.47
C GLN A 903 0.55 14.39 48.59
N VAL A 904 -0.70 14.75 48.90
CA VAL A 904 -1.44 15.81 48.21
C VAL A 904 -1.80 16.92 49.18
N PHE A 905 -1.57 18.16 48.80
CA PHE A 905 -1.89 19.35 49.59
C PHE A 905 -2.77 20.30 48.80
N LEU A 906 -3.60 21.07 49.51
CA LEU A 906 -4.41 22.14 48.94
C LEU A 906 -4.03 23.47 49.60
N SER A 907 -4.17 24.56 48.85
CA SER A 907 -3.88 25.90 49.36
C SER A 907 -4.79 26.97 48.75
N GLN A 908 -5.03 28.02 49.53
CA GLN A 908 -5.75 29.22 49.11
C GLN A 908 -4.83 30.30 48.52
N ASP A 909 -3.55 30.30 48.89
CA ASP A 909 -2.58 31.35 48.52
C ASP A 909 -1.34 30.81 47.80
N GLY A 910 -1.19 29.49 47.69
CA GLY A 910 -0.03 28.82 47.07
C GLY A 910 1.21 28.79 47.97
N VAL A 911 1.12 29.32 49.19
CA VAL A 911 2.24 29.46 50.14
C VAL A 911 1.99 28.64 51.40
N ALA A 912 0.81 28.75 52.01
CA ALA A 912 0.39 27.97 53.16
C ALA A 912 -0.39 26.72 52.71
N TRP A 913 0.18 25.54 52.95
CA TRP A 913 -0.33 24.26 52.43
C TRP A 913 -0.99 23.35 53.47
N GLY A 914 -0.83 23.65 54.77
CA GLY A 914 -1.43 22.86 55.86
C GLY A 914 -0.98 21.39 55.88
N ASP A 915 -1.85 20.53 56.43
CA ASP A 915 -1.67 19.07 56.44
C ASP A 915 -2.08 18.46 55.08
N PRO A 916 -1.49 17.32 54.68
CA PRO A 916 -1.86 16.67 53.42
C PRO A 916 -3.31 16.17 53.46
N VAL A 917 -4.08 16.48 52.42
CA VAL A 917 -5.47 16.02 52.25
C VAL A 917 -5.57 14.57 51.80
N ALA A 918 -4.48 14.02 51.23
CA ALA A 918 -4.35 12.61 50.91
C ALA A 918 -2.89 12.17 50.97
N THR A 919 -2.66 10.92 51.38
CA THR A 919 -1.37 10.24 51.30
C THR A 919 -1.60 8.80 50.86
N GLY A 920 -0.64 8.21 50.15
CA GLY A 920 -0.78 6.83 49.68
C GLY A 920 0.32 6.40 48.71
N SER A 921 0.05 5.32 47.98
CA SER A 921 0.92 4.80 46.92
C SER A 921 0.14 4.65 45.63
N PHE A 922 0.72 5.07 44.51
CA PHE A 922 0.17 4.85 43.17
C PHE A 922 0.32 3.39 42.74
N THR A 923 -0.57 2.93 41.86
CA THR A 923 -0.50 1.61 41.25
C THR A 923 0.78 1.49 40.42
N ILE A 924 1.46 0.34 40.50
CA ILE A 924 2.65 0.07 39.67
C ILE A 924 2.23 -0.02 38.20
N GLY A 925 2.93 0.70 37.33
CA GLY A 925 2.68 0.68 35.88
C GLY A 925 2.40 2.07 35.29
N ALA A 926 1.78 2.10 34.11
CA ALA A 926 1.46 3.31 33.36
C ALA A 926 0.00 3.77 33.52
N ALA A 927 -0.82 2.99 34.23
CA ALA A 927 -2.25 3.26 34.37
C ALA A 927 -2.52 4.50 35.23
N ALA A 928 -3.47 5.32 34.78
CA ALA A 928 -3.95 6.47 35.55
C ALA A 928 -4.51 6.03 36.90
N THR A 929 -4.22 6.79 37.96
CA THR A 929 -4.74 6.54 39.30
C THR A 929 -5.44 7.78 39.84
N ARG A 930 -6.74 7.67 40.12
CA ARG A 930 -7.53 8.71 40.78
C ARG A 930 -7.35 8.65 42.30
N VAL A 931 -7.00 9.78 42.90
CA VAL A 931 -6.90 10.02 44.33
C VAL A 931 -8.07 10.88 44.74
N ASN A 932 -8.98 10.31 45.54
CA ASN A 932 -10.12 11.03 46.09
C ASN A 932 -9.81 11.49 47.51
N PHE A 933 -10.30 12.68 47.87
CA PHE A 933 -10.23 13.23 49.23
C PHE A 933 -11.48 14.05 49.53
N ALA A 934 -11.62 14.53 50.77
CA ALA A 934 -12.77 15.34 51.15
C ALA A 934 -12.80 16.65 50.36
N ALA A 935 -13.95 16.98 49.78
CA ALA A 935 -14.19 18.19 49.01
C ALA A 935 -13.82 19.44 49.82
N THR A 936 -12.80 20.18 49.37
CA THR A 936 -12.19 21.29 50.13
C THR A 936 -11.96 22.51 49.23
N PRO A 937 -12.36 23.73 49.63
CA PRO A 937 -12.09 24.95 48.88
C PRO A 937 -10.58 25.22 48.74
N ALA A 938 -10.11 25.39 47.50
CA ALA A 938 -8.72 25.64 47.18
C ALA A 938 -8.55 26.44 45.87
N ARG A 939 -7.41 27.13 45.76
CA ARG A 939 -6.96 27.81 44.53
C ARG A 939 -5.71 27.15 43.95
N PHE A 940 -5.06 26.29 44.72
CA PHE A 940 -3.87 25.55 44.34
C PHE A 940 -3.92 24.12 44.89
N ILE A 941 -3.33 23.19 44.15
CA ILE A 941 -3.05 21.82 44.59
C ILE A 941 -1.56 21.53 44.44
N LYS A 942 -0.99 20.71 45.31
CA LYS A 942 0.41 20.27 45.22
C LYS A 942 0.49 18.76 45.39
N LEU A 943 1.06 18.10 44.38
CA LEU A 943 1.48 16.70 44.46
C LEU A 943 2.93 16.66 44.93
N VAL A 944 3.20 15.90 45.99
CA VAL A 944 4.55 15.60 46.48
C VAL A 944 4.80 14.10 46.31
N GLY A 945 5.69 13.73 45.40
CA GLY A 945 6.24 12.39 45.32
C GLY A 945 7.32 12.18 46.38
N ILE A 946 7.34 10.99 46.99
CA ILE A 946 8.23 10.62 48.09
C ILE A 946 9.33 9.65 47.63
N ASN A 947 9.03 8.75 46.69
CA ASN A 947 9.98 7.83 46.07
C ASN A 947 9.45 7.33 44.70
N ALA A 948 10.32 6.69 43.91
CA ALA A 948 9.96 6.16 42.60
C ALA A 948 9.59 4.67 42.63
N GLN A 949 8.76 4.24 41.68
CA GLN A 949 8.38 2.83 41.52
C GLN A 949 9.56 1.92 41.19
N ASN A 950 10.54 2.43 40.43
CA ASN A 950 11.76 1.71 40.04
C ASN A 950 12.92 1.90 41.03
N GLY A 951 12.70 2.57 42.16
CA GLY A 951 13.73 2.82 43.17
C GLY A 951 14.77 3.88 42.83
N LEU A 952 14.68 4.55 41.67
CA LEU A 952 15.57 5.66 41.30
C LEU A 952 15.15 6.98 41.94
N GLN A 953 16.00 7.99 41.83
CA GLN A 953 15.78 9.31 42.45
C GLN A 953 14.84 10.24 41.67
N PHE A 954 14.27 9.79 40.56
CA PHE A 954 13.55 10.64 39.61
C PHE A 954 12.03 10.57 39.79
N GLY A 955 11.35 11.70 39.61
CA GLY A 955 9.89 11.83 39.57
C GLY A 955 9.41 12.56 38.31
N GLY A 956 8.12 12.45 38.03
CA GLY A 956 7.50 12.98 36.83
C GLY A 956 6.04 12.54 36.71
N ALA A 957 5.34 13.14 35.77
CA ALA A 957 3.95 12.84 35.42
C ALA A 957 3.77 13.08 33.92
N ALA A 958 3.07 12.17 33.24
CA ALA A 958 2.53 12.50 31.92
C ALA A 958 1.47 13.58 32.12
N GLU A 959 0.48 13.31 32.98
CA GLU A 959 -0.60 14.27 33.25
C GLU A 959 -0.99 14.25 34.72
N VAL A 960 -1.41 15.41 35.21
CA VAL A 960 -2.03 15.62 36.51
C VAL A 960 -3.35 16.36 36.31
N SER A 961 -4.45 15.62 36.36
CA SER A 961 -5.80 16.21 36.27
C SER A 961 -6.34 16.52 37.65
N VAL A 962 -7.06 17.62 37.81
CA VAL A 962 -7.65 18.03 39.08
C VAL A 962 -9.16 17.90 38.99
N HIS A 963 -9.78 17.40 40.06
CA HIS A 963 -11.23 17.20 40.14
C HIS A 963 -11.85 18.06 41.24
N GLY A 964 -12.98 18.67 40.91
CA GLY A 964 -13.75 19.52 41.79
C GLY A 964 -14.79 20.34 41.03
N ARG A 965 -15.49 21.19 41.76
CA ARG A 965 -16.45 22.13 41.19
C ARG A 965 -15.95 23.56 41.37
N ARG A 966 -16.02 24.36 40.31
CA ARG A 966 -15.71 25.78 40.42
C ARG A 966 -16.64 26.43 41.44
N VAL A 967 -16.06 27.13 42.40
CA VAL A 967 -16.88 27.96 43.30
C VAL A 967 -17.27 29.16 42.46
N ALA A 968 -18.57 29.26 42.12
CA ALA A 968 -19.09 30.42 41.42
C ALA A 968 -18.67 31.66 42.20
N ALA A 969 -17.97 32.58 41.54
CA ALA A 969 -17.68 33.87 42.14
C ALA A 969 -19.01 34.45 42.63
N PRO A 970 -19.09 34.99 43.85
CA PRO A 970 -20.33 35.56 44.33
C PRO A 970 -20.81 36.61 43.32
N SER A 971 -21.94 36.36 42.67
CA SER A 971 -22.55 37.26 41.70
C SER A 971 -23.67 38.03 42.40
N LEU A 972 -23.93 39.25 41.93
CA LEU A 972 -25.16 39.96 42.26
C LEU A 972 -26.08 39.89 41.04
N ALA A 973 -27.34 39.51 41.22
CA ALA A 973 -28.39 39.55 40.23
C ALA A 973 -28.72 41.02 39.91
N VAL A 974 -27.95 41.61 39.01
CA VAL A 974 -28.08 43.01 38.58
C VAL A 974 -27.90 43.12 37.07
N ASP A 975 -28.72 43.91 36.39
CA ASP A 975 -28.54 44.21 34.96
C ASP A 975 -28.15 45.67 34.77
N ALA A 976 -27.20 45.94 33.89
CA ALA A 976 -26.84 47.28 33.47
C ALA A 976 -27.10 47.45 31.98
N VAL A 977 -27.84 48.50 31.60
CA VAL A 977 -28.08 48.88 30.21
C VAL A 977 -27.69 50.34 30.04
N ALA A 978 -26.98 50.65 28.95
CA ALA A 978 -26.65 52.02 28.58
C ALA A 978 -27.14 52.31 27.15
N GLU A 979 -27.62 53.52 26.92
CA GLU A 979 -28.04 54.01 25.62
C GLU A 979 -27.53 55.44 25.41
N SER A 980 -27.11 55.75 24.19
CA SER A 980 -26.79 57.11 23.78
C SER A 980 -28.02 57.76 23.15
N ARG A 981 -28.23 59.06 23.41
CA ARG A 981 -29.32 59.85 22.82
C ARG A 981 -28.96 61.32 22.68
N VAL A 982 -29.53 61.99 21.68
CA VAL A 982 -29.38 63.43 21.46
C VAL A 982 -30.62 64.15 21.95
N LEU A 983 -30.45 65.09 22.87
CA LEU A 983 -31.55 65.92 23.38
C LEU A 983 -31.15 67.40 23.27
N GLY A 984 -31.92 68.18 22.51
CA GLY A 984 -31.66 69.61 22.34
C GLY A 984 -30.29 69.93 21.72
N GLY A 985 -29.83 69.11 20.76
CA GLY A 985 -28.55 69.29 20.05
C GLY A 985 -27.30 68.91 20.84
N LYS A 986 -27.44 68.15 21.93
CA LYS A 986 -26.32 67.63 22.73
C LYS A 986 -26.50 66.14 23.00
N ALA A 987 -25.40 65.39 22.94
CA ALA A 987 -25.37 63.98 23.26
C ALA A 987 -25.42 63.72 24.78
N TYR A 988 -26.10 62.66 25.15
CA TYR A 988 -26.24 62.14 26.50
C TYR A 988 -26.12 60.62 26.50
N ILE A 989 -25.60 60.07 27.60
CA ILE A 989 -25.59 58.61 27.84
C ILE A 989 -26.50 58.33 29.02
N ALA A 990 -27.63 57.68 28.79
CA ALA A 990 -28.51 57.20 29.83
C ALA A 990 -28.11 55.78 30.22
N VAL A 991 -27.94 55.56 31.52
CA VAL A 991 -27.60 54.25 32.09
C VAL A 991 -28.61 53.87 33.15
N LYS A 992 -29.03 52.61 33.13
CA LYS A 992 -29.96 52.00 34.09
C LYS A 992 -29.35 50.72 34.63
N VAL A 993 -29.16 50.65 35.95
CA VAL A 993 -28.79 49.44 36.66
C VAL A 993 -29.97 48.96 37.48
N THR A 994 -30.49 47.76 37.21
CA THR A 994 -31.64 47.19 37.94
C THR A 994 -31.15 46.21 38.98
N ASN A 995 -31.55 46.43 40.23
CA ASN A 995 -31.30 45.49 41.30
C ASN A 995 -32.34 44.35 41.25
N ARG A 996 -31.92 43.12 40.95
CA ARG A 996 -32.75 41.91 41.05
C ARG A 996 -32.43 41.05 42.27
N GLU A 997 -31.56 41.52 43.16
CA GLU A 997 -31.35 40.88 44.45
C GLU A 997 -32.58 41.00 45.36
N SER A 998 -32.66 40.08 46.32
CA SER A 998 -33.64 40.14 47.40
C SER A 998 -33.27 41.15 48.50
N ALA A 999 -32.05 41.70 48.45
CA ALA A 999 -31.54 42.72 49.36
C ALA A 999 -31.10 44.00 48.62
N PRO A 1000 -31.01 45.16 49.30
CA PRO A 1000 -30.50 46.38 48.69
C PRO A 1000 -29.02 46.28 48.29
N VAL A 1001 -28.66 46.90 47.16
CA VAL A 1001 -27.27 47.01 46.68
C VAL A 1001 -26.85 48.47 46.53
N SER A 1002 -25.57 48.80 46.68
CA SER A 1002 -25.02 50.07 46.25
C SER A 1002 -24.55 49.98 44.79
N VAL A 1003 -24.66 51.07 44.04
CA VAL A 1003 -24.31 51.13 42.62
C VAL A 1003 -23.46 52.37 42.38
N GLU A 1004 -22.31 52.22 41.76
CA GLU A 1004 -21.46 53.31 41.26
C GLU A 1004 -21.31 53.18 39.75
N LEU A 1005 -21.78 54.20 39.03
CA LEU A 1005 -21.74 54.29 37.58
C LEU A 1005 -20.58 55.19 37.19
N THR A 1006 -19.67 54.71 36.36
CA THR A 1006 -18.50 55.44 35.88
C THR A 1006 -18.47 55.44 34.36
N SER A 1007 -18.38 56.62 33.77
CA SER A 1007 -18.20 56.83 32.33
C SER A 1007 -17.03 57.80 32.09
N ALA A 1008 -16.63 57.98 30.83
CA ALA A 1008 -15.67 59.02 30.46
C ALA A 1008 -16.13 60.46 30.83
N PHE A 1009 -17.41 60.64 31.14
CA PHE A 1009 -18.04 61.95 31.39
C PHE A 1009 -18.38 62.18 32.88
N GLY A 1010 -17.99 61.25 33.75
CA GLY A 1010 -18.11 61.39 35.21
C GLY A 1010 -18.57 60.11 35.91
N THR A 1011 -18.74 60.23 37.23
CA THR A 1011 -19.16 59.15 38.12
C THR A 1011 -20.40 59.53 38.92
N LYS A 1012 -21.30 58.57 39.16
CA LYS A 1012 -22.49 58.73 39.99
C LYS A 1012 -22.72 57.50 40.86
N SER A 1013 -22.81 57.71 42.17
CA SER A 1013 -23.06 56.62 43.13
C SER A 1013 -24.45 56.71 43.76
N PHE A 1014 -25.04 55.54 44.02
CA PHE A 1014 -26.32 55.29 44.68
C PHE A 1014 -26.04 54.37 45.87
N ALA A 1015 -26.20 54.88 47.10
CA ALA A 1015 -25.80 54.15 48.30
C ALA A 1015 -26.69 52.92 48.60
N SER A 1016 -27.94 52.93 48.15
CA SER A 1016 -28.90 51.85 48.39
C SER A 1016 -29.98 51.84 47.30
N VAL A 1017 -29.99 50.79 46.50
CA VAL A 1017 -30.98 50.50 45.45
C VAL A 1017 -31.76 49.28 45.93
N ALA A 1018 -33.03 49.47 46.26
CA ALA A 1018 -33.88 48.42 46.80
C ALA A 1018 -34.13 47.29 45.77
N PRO A 1019 -34.46 46.06 46.22
CA PRO A 1019 -34.92 44.96 45.36
C PRO A 1019 -35.97 45.40 44.33
N GLY A 1020 -35.79 45.01 43.07
CA GLY A 1020 -36.66 45.34 41.95
C GLY A 1020 -36.62 46.81 41.49
N ARG A 1021 -35.79 47.66 42.09
CA ARG A 1021 -35.62 49.07 41.69
C ARG A 1021 -34.36 49.26 40.84
N SER A 1022 -34.31 50.38 40.14
CA SER A 1022 -33.15 50.72 39.30
C SER A 1022 -32.47 52.00 39.77
N ALA A 1023 -31.14 52.01 39.73
CA ALA A 1023 -30.33 53.22 39.70
C ALA A 1023 -30.27 53.72 38.25
N THR A 1024 -30.75 54.94 38.01
CA THR A 1024 -30.73 55.54 36.68
C THR A 1024 -30.01 56.87 36.71
N HIS A 1025 -29.08 57.06 35.79
CA HIS A 1025 -28.38 58.34 35.61
C HIS A 1025 -28.22 58.67 34.13
N THR A 1026 -28.08 59.95 33.83
CA THR A 1026 -27.79 60.42 32.47
C THR A 1026 -26.56 61.31 32.51
N PHE A 1027 -25.47 60.87 31.88
CA PHE A 1027 -24.25 61.65 31.72
C PHE A 1027 -24.40 62.61 30.54
N SER A 1028 -24.06 63.89 30.73
CA SER A 1028 -24.01 64.87 29.64
C SER A 1028 -22.63 64.85 29.00
N VAL A 1029 -22.57 64.62 27.70
CA VAL A 1029 -21.31 64.56 26.92
C VAL A 1029 -20.74 65.97 26.68
N ARG A 1030 -21.59 67.00 26.76
CA ARG A 1030 -21.26 68.41 26.45
C ARG A 1030 -20.74 68.64 25.01
N ALA A 1031 -20.99 67.70 24.12
CA ALA A 1031 -20.76 67.79 22.67
C ALA A 1031 -22.03 67.40 21.90
N ALA A 1032 -22.03 67.66 20.59
CA ALA A 1032 -23.14 67.26 19.71
C ALA A 1032 -23.24 65.73 19.59
N SER A 1033 -22.09 65.07 19.41
CA SER A 1033 -21.97 63.63 19.20
C SER A 1033 -21.21 62.91 20.32
N VAL A 1034 -21.30 61.57 20.33
CA VAL A 1034 -20.49 60.68 21.15
C VAL A 1034 -20.15 59.40 20.38
N ALA A 1035 -18.90 58.97 20.42
CA ALA A 1035 -18.49 57.68 19.87
C ALA A 1035 -19.03 56.52 20.72
N ALA A 1036 -19.10 55.32 20.16
CA ALA A 1036 -19.47 54.12 20.93
C ALA A 1036 -18.50 53.93 22.11
N GLY A 1037 -19.01 53.41 23.22
CA GLY A 1037 -18.22 53.23 24.43
C GLY A 1037 -18.97 52.44 25.49
N THR A 1038 -18.46 52.47 26.73
CA THR A 1038 -19.02 51.68 27.84
C THR A 1038 -19.19 52.51 29.10
N VAL A 1039 -20.25 52.23 29.86
CA VAL A 1039 -20.40 52.69 31.25
C VAL A 1039 -20.10 51.51 32.18
N ALA A 1040 -19.15 51.69 33.10
CA ALA A 1040 -18.88 50.70 34.14
C ALA A 1040 -19.85 50.90 35.32
N ALA A 1041 -20.55 49.85 35.72
CA ALA A 1041 -21.43 49.83 36.89
C ALA A 1041 -20.82 48.92 37.96
N ARG A 1042 -20.18 49.52 38.97
CA ARG A 1042 -19.68 48.82 40.15
C ARG A 1042 -20.81 48.68 41.16
N VAL A 1043 -21.28 47.47 41.38
CA VAL A 1043 -22.39 47.15 42.28
C VAL A 1043 -21.86 46.40 43.49
N THR A 1044 -22.14 46.89 44.69
CA THR A 1044 -21.78 46.22 45.95
C THR A 1044 -23.03 45.80 46.72
N GLY A 1045 -23.13 44.53 47.07
CA GLY A 1045 -24.28 43.94 47.75
C GLY A 1045 -23.83 42.88 48.75
N THR A 1046 -24.75 42.04 49.21
CA THR A 1046 -24.44 40.92 50.11
C THR A 1046 -24.91 39.62 49.47
N ALA A 1047 -24.00 38.68 49.23
CA ALA A 1047 -24.35 37.32 48.81
C ALA A 1047 -23.79 36.33 49.83
N ASN A 1048 -24.61 35.35 50.24
CA ASN A 1048 -24.25 34.35 51.25
C ASN A 1048 -23.72 34.94 52.58
N GLY A 1049 -24.20 36.12 52.96
CA GLY A 1049 -23.81 36.81 54.21
C GLY A 1049 -22.48 37.58 54.16
N ALA A 1050 -21.78 37.60 53.01
CA ALA A 1050 -20.56 38.37 52.82
C ALA A 1050 -20.78 39.55 51.83
N PRO A 1051 -20.07 40.68 52.00
CA PRO A 1051 -20.11 41.78 51.03
C PRO A 1051 -19.44 41.37 49.72
N VAL A 1052 -20.14 41.56 48.61
CA VAL A 1052 -19.73 41.19 47.26
C VAL A 1052 -19.76 42.42 46.39
N THR A 1053 -18.75 42.60 45.53
CA THR A 1053 -18.74 43.68 44.54
C THR A 1053 -18.55 43.10 43.15
N VAL A 1054 -19.46 43.41 42.24
CA VAL A 1054 -19.35 43.09 40.81
C VAL A 1054 -19.20 44.37 40.00
N VAL A 1055 -18.52 44.30 38.85
CA VAL A 1055 -18.43 45.42 37.91
C VAL A 1055 -19.02 44.97 36.58
N LEU A 1056 -20.13 45.58 36.17
CA LEU A 1056 -20.78 45.33 34.89
C LEU A 1056 -20.32 46.38 33.87
N SER A 1057 -20.07 45.96 32.64
CA SER A 1057 -19.88 46.88 31.51
C SER A 1057 -21.18 47.00 30.72
N ALA A 1058 -21.73 48.22 30.63
CA ALA A 1058 -22.90 48.52 29.82
C ALA A 1058 -22.46 49.28 28.55
N PRO A 1059 -22.35 48.61 27.39
CA PRO A 1059 -22.00 49.27 26.14
C PRO A 1059 -23.12 50.18 25.65
N TYR A 1060 -22.76 51.24 24.92
CA TYR A 1060 -23.67 52.11 24.19
C TYR A 1060 -23.10 52.40 22.79
N THR A 1061 -23.97 52.54 21.79
CA THR A 1061 -23.60 52.82 20.40
C THR A 1061 -23.24 54.29 20.20
N ALA A 1062 -22.56 54.61 19.09
CA ALA A 1062 -22.32 56.01 18.73
C ALA A 1062 -23.64 56.74 18.49
N ALA A 1063 -23.70 58.03 18.86
CA ALA A 1063 -24.81 58.91 18.52
C ALA A 1063 -24.27 60.23 17.93
N PRO A 1064 -24.86 60.72 16.84
CA PRO A 1064 -24.42 61.93 16.12
C PRO A 1064 -24.67 63.23 16.87
#